data_AF-R7J1E7-F1
#
_entry.id   AF-R7J1E7-F1
#
_cell.length_a   1.000
_cell.length_b   1.000
_cell.length_c   1.000
_cell.angle_alpha   90.00
_cell.angle_beta   90.00
_cell.angle_gamma   90.00
#
_symmetry.space_group_name_H-M   'P 1'
#
loop_
_entity.id
_entity.type
_entity.pdbx_description
1 polymer ?
#
loop_
_entity_poly.entity_id
_entity_poly.type
_entity_poly.pdbx_seq_one_letter_code
_entity_poly.pdbx_strand_id
1 'polypeptide(L)'
;MAFLSEEQAAAIREHMCSDFKILAAKYKLRRKTHEERSVSFNEAEVLKEQGWTELVAKKTTVRLQKKKEVGPAFEDKIWAMFYDLGFRCLNRDEHLVIKWGEGEGDHKQVDVVAVGNDAIFVVECKAASKISTTTSFKAVIDGIELHKEGIIKSLRQIYGDKKVKFILATDNYRVGIEDAKRMEEKKIFHLNENAYRYFQGLIKSYKSCVNYQFHGLMFKNELISGQRVRIPALKGRMGGFDYYMLSIEPETLLKMGFVLHRTKVNDSMAPTYQRLLSAKRLPKITEFIKAGGYFPNSLIVNFDTTGSSKMKIQFDPASNTSEDSNAKVGMLSIPNAYGIAYIIDGQHRLYGYADAAPYKYNNTIPVVAFINMESREQLQIFMDINENQKAVSKNLRLDLEEDINWDSKQVDSRLKALRSSIIKALSADSASVLSNKISVGEDISDLNFTPFDNGLLQSSLLPRASKQTYTKDTDVCMYNTQNLDHDKAMTECKKRVANFIRECYNYVHGELDEKLFKEFIMCNRGTYAFVALIGSINKHLVTKGAIEQFTSLEKRMNAMHPYLDIFVNYLSNLPAVDENELRFIRGQQAERTWLCRFQNSIHKINPEYNPDGLETWLKTQDAGLQQKAKEFTEKIFAILKANVLNRLQDLYENSWEDNVNDIKKSCLTRLIQLHGDDDDFDLQTLEWTDAIDLSDLKSIIEKNWTATKAEDSSFVPFKKDYAIKVNNVFGNKAEKLAWINDLIKFKKMVDDPKGNKLSPQQVDELEFIYSSLSPA
;
A
#
# COMPACT_ATOMS: atom_id res chain seq x y z
N MET A 1 8.89 -52.24 -15.82
CA MET A 1 10.36 -52.11 -15.91
C MET A 1 10.74 -50.73 -15.40
N ALA A 2 11.91 -50.61 -14.76
CA ALA A 2 12.42 -49.32 -14.32
C ALA A 2 12.68 -48.44 -15.56
N PHE A 3 12.28 -47.17 -15.50
CA PHE A 3 12.44 -46.22 -16.60
C PHE A 3 13.90 -45.75 -16.73
N LEU A 4 14.59 -45.61 -15.59
CA LEU A 4 16.02 -45.36 -15.50
C LEU A 4 16.78 -46.63 -15.10
N SER A 5 17.99 -46.79 -15.63
CA SER A 5 18.98 -47.73 -15.07
C SER A 5 19.45 -47.27 -13.68
N GLU A 6 20.07 -48.17 -12.91
CA GLU A 6 20.62 -47.81 -11.59
C GLU A 6 21.72 -46.75 -11.67
N GLU A 7 22.59 -46.81 -12.68
CA GLU A 7 23.64 -45.81 -12.92
C GLU A 7 23.05 -44.43 -13.22
N GLN A 8 22.04 -44.37 -14.09
CA GLN A 8 21.35 -43.10 -14.39
C GLN A 8 20.64 -42.53 -13.17
N ALA A 9 20.01 -43.37 -12.37
CA ALA A 9 19.38 -42.95 -11.12
C ALA A 9 20.43 -42.47 -10.10
N ALA A 10 21.59 -43.12 -10.01
CA ALA A 10 22.70 -42.73 -9.14
C ALA A 10 23.28 -41.38 -9.54
N ALA A 11 23.52 -41.14 -10.84
CA ALA A 11 24.04 -39.87 -11.34
C ALA A 11 23.14 -38.68 -10.95
N ILE A 12 21.81 -38.83 -11.10
CA ILE A 12 20.86 -37.80 -10.68
C ILE A 12 20.90 -37.60 -9.16
N ARG A 13 20.93 -38.69 -8.37
CA ARG A 13 21.00 -38.59 -6.90
C ARG A 13 22.28 -37.88 -6.44
N GLU A 14 23.42 -38.20 -7.04
CA GLU A 14 24.69 -37.57 -6.71
C GLU A 14 24.67 -36.08 -7.05
N HIS A 15 24.08 -35.69 -8.18
CA HIS A 15 24.02 -34.28 -8.57
C HIS A 15 23.04 -33.45 -7.73
N MET A 16 22.17 -34.11 -6.97
CA MET A 16 21.30 -33.47 -5.98
C MET A 16 22.00 -33.35 -4.62
N CYS A 17 21.71 -32.28 -3.89
CA CYS A 17 22.32 -31.97 -2.60
C CYS A 17 21.25 -31.88 -1.52
N SER A 18 21.42 -32.67 -0.45
CA SER A 18 20.57 -32.64 0.75
C SER A 18 21.35 -32.36 2.04
N ASP A 19 22.69 -32.29 1.98
CA ASP A 19 23.51 -31.94 3.14
C ASP A 19 23.29 -30.47 3.54
N PHE A 20 22.94 -30.26 4.82
CA PHE A 20 22.60 -28.93 5.33
C PHE A 20 23.76 -27.94 5.25
N LYS A 21 25.00 -28.36 5.53
CA LYS A 21 26.17 -27.47 5.52
C LYS A 21 26.51 -27.05 4.10
N ILE A 22 26.50 -28.00 3.17
CA ILE A 22 26.78 -27.75 1.75
C ILE A 22 25.69 -26.85 1.14
N LEU A 23 24.42 -27.14 1.41
CA LEU A 23 23.30 -26.31 0.93
C LEU A 23 23.37 -24.88 1.48
N ALA A 24 23.63 -24.71 2.79
CA ALA A 24 23.75 -23.39 3.40
C ALA A 24 24.92 -22.58 2.83
N ALA A 25 26.05 -23.24 2.52
CA ALA A 25 27.19 -22.60 1.86
C ALA A 25 26.83 -22.16 0.43
N LYS A 26 26.17 -23.03 -0.35
CA LYS A 26 25.67 -22.69 -1.70
C LYS A 26 24.65 -21.56 -1.67
N TYR A 27 23.69 -21.60 -0.76
CA TYR A 27 22.71 -20.52 -0.57
C TYR A 27 23.39 -19.16 -0.35
N LYS A 28 24.40 -19.10 0.54
CA LYS A 28 25.16 -17.87 0.79
C LYS A 28 25.90 -17.36 -0.44
N LEU A 29 26.42 -18.27 -1.28
CA LEU A 29 27.11 -17.92 -2.53
C LEU A 29 26.13 -17.44 -3.61
N ARG A 30 25.03 -18.17 -3.81
CA ARG A 30 24.03 -17.88 -4.84
C ARG A 30 23.31 -16.56 -4.61
N ARG A 31 23.09 -16.16 -3.35
CA ARG A 31 22.49 -14.85 -3.00
C ARG A 31 23.33 -13.63 -3.35
N LYS A 32 24.63 -13.79 -3.62
CA LYS A 32 25.49 -12.67 -4.01
C LYS A 32 25.19 -12.25 -5.44
N THR A 33 25.20 -10.95 -5.68
CA THR A 33 25.05 -10.34 -7.02
C THR A 33 26.34 -10.42 -7.85
N HIS A 34 27.46 -10.69 -7.18
CA HIS A 34 28.77 -10.81 -7.78
C HIS A 34 29.35 -12.19 -7.46
N GLU A 35 30.10 -12.72 -8.41
CA GLU A 35 31.06 -13.79 -8.15
C GLU A 35 32.29 -13.20 -7.50
N GLU A 36 32.91 -13.97 -6.62
CA GLU A 36 34.11 -13.56 -5.91
C GLU A 36 35.17 -14.65 -6.03
N ARG A 37 36.42 -14.25 -6.29
CA ARG A 37 37.57 -15.16 -6.31
C ARG A 37 38.69 -14.57 -5.48
N SER A 38 39.45 -15.43 -4.81
CA SER A 38 40.69 -15.06 -4.12
C SER A 38 41.85 -15.70 -4.86
N VAL A 39 42.71 -14.89 -5.46
CA VAL A 39 43.75 -15.32 -6.40
C VAL A 39 45.10 -14.70 -6.03
N SER A 40 46.18 -15.19 -6.64
CA SER A 40 47.50 -14.55 -6.50
C SER A 40 47.52 -13.16 -7.17
N PHE A 41 48.49 -12.31 -6.84
CA PHE A 41 48.61 -10.97 -7.46
C PHE A 41 48.76 -11.03 -8.99
N ASN A 42 49.54 -11.98 -9.51
CA ASN A 42 49.76 -12.12 -10.95
C ASN A 42 48.47 -12.52 -11.67
N GLU A 43 47.71 -13.45 -11.10
CA GLU A 43 46.41 -13.87 -11.64
C GLU A 43 45.37 -12.75 -11.49
N ALA A 44 45.48 -11.91 -10.47
CA ALA A 44 44.57 -10.79 -10.24
C ALA A 44 44.64 -9.75 -11.36
N GLU A 45 45.84 -9.43 -11.85
CA GLU A 45 46.02 -8.48 -12.97
C GLU A 45 45.37 -9.01 -14.25
N VAL A 46 45.50 -10.30 -14.56
CA VAL A 46 44.83 -10.92 -15.71
C VAL A 46 43.31 -10.87 -15.57
N LEU A 47 42.78 -11.16 -14.38
CA LEU A 47 41.34 -11.13 -14.17
C LEU A 47 40.77 -9.69 -14.20
N LYS A 48 41.55 -8.67 -13.81
CA LYS A 48 41.14 -7.27 -13.93
C LYS A 48 40.90 -6.87 -15.39
N GLU A 49 41.72 -7.35 -16.32
CA GLU A 49 41.51 -7.16 -17.77
C GLU A 49 40.22 -7.84 -18.27
N GLN A 50 39.78 -8.90 -17.60
CA GLN A 50 38.53 -9.64 -17.91
C GLN A 50 37.29 -9.06 -17.20
N GLY A 51 37.39 -7.83 -16.68
CA GLY A 51 36.30 -7.09 -16.04
C GLY A 51 36.04 -7.47 -14.58
N TRP A 52 37.00 -8.12 -13.91
CA TRP A 52 36.96 -8.27 -12.45
C TRP A 52 37.44 -7.00 -11.76
N THR A 53 36.84 -6.67 -10.63
CA THR A 53 37.17 -5.49 -9.82
C THR A 53 37.77 -5.91 -8.49
N GLU A 54 38.77 -5.18 -8.02
CA GLU A 54 39.41 -5.47 -6.73
C GLU A 54 38.48 -5.11 -5.58
N LEU A 55 38.25 -6.09 -4.69
CA LEU A 55 37.47 -5.90 -3.48
C LEU A 55 38.40 -5.61 -2.29
N VAL A 56 39.39 -6.48 -2.07
CA VAL A 56 40.35 -6.39 -0.95
C VAL A 56 41.67 -7.08 -1.33
N ALA A 57 42.80 -6.38 -1.17
CA ALA A 57 44.13 -6.98 -1.19
C ALA A 57 44.53 -7.50 0.20
N LYS A 58 45.07 -8.73 0.27
CA LYS A 58 45.68 -9.34 1.45
C LYS A 58 47.18 -9.51 1.22
N LYS A 59 47.93 -9.92 2.25
CA LYS A 59 49.39 -10.11 2.18
C LYS A 59 49.88 -11.00 1.04
N THR A 60 49.10 -12.01 0.63
CA THR A 60 49.52 -12.99 -0.39
C THR A 60 48.52 -13.20 -1.52
N THR A 61 47.31 -12.64 -1.39
CA THR A 61 46.21 -12.84 -2.35
C THR A 61 45.39 -11.59 -2.52
N VAL A 62 44.76 -11.45 -3.67
CA VAL A 62 43.79 -10.40 -3.97
C VAL A 62 42.42 -11.03 -4.10
N ARG A 63 41.44 -10.48 -3.38
CA ARG A 63 40.03 -10.85 -3.54
C ARG A 63 39.40 -9.93 -4.58
N LEU A 64 38.91 -10.54 -5.66
CA LEU A 64 38.26 -9.87 -6.77
C LEU A 64 36.77 -10.18 -6.79
N GLN A 65 35.98 -9.31 -7.42
CA GLN A 65 34.57 -9.54 -7.71
C GLN A 65 34.21 -9.19 -9.16
N LYS A 66 33.27 -9.95 -9.75
CA LYS A 66 32.68 -9.66 -11.07
C LYS A 66 31.17 -9.85 -11.00
N LYS A 67 30.41 -8.95 -11.62
CA LYS A 67 28.95 -9.06 -11.65
C LYS A 67 28.56 -10.33 -12.39
N LYS A 68 27.66 -11.12 -11.81
CA LYS A 68 27.15 -12.35 -12.44
C LYS A 68 26.48 -12.03 -13.78
N GLU A 69 26.61 -12.95 -14.73
CA GLU A 69 25.83 -12.90 -15.96
C GLU A 69 24.34 -13.03 -15.67
N VAL A 70 23.50 -12.42 -16.52
CA VAL A 70 22.07 -12.26 -16.25
C VAL A 70 21.35 -13.60 -16.05
N GLY A 71 21.61 -14.59 -16.91
CA GLY A 71 21.01 -15.93 -16.84
C GLY A 71 21.37 -16.66 -15.55
N PRO A 72 22.67 -16.96 -15.31
CA PRO A 72 23.12 -17.62 -14.08
C PRO A 72 22.73 -16.88 -12.80
N ALA A 73 22.75 -15.53 -12.80
CA ALA A 73 22.28 -14.74 -11.67
C ALA A 73 20.80 -14.97 -11.36
N PHE A 74 19.98 -15.13 -12.40
CA PHE A 74 18.55 -15.37 -12.26
C PHE A 74 18.27 -16.81 -11.80
N GLU A 75 18.99 -17.80 -12.32
CA GLU A 75 18.90 -19.20 -11.85
C GLU A 75 19.26 -19.29 -10.36
N ASP A 76 20.33 -18.63 -9.93
CA ASP A 76 20.74 -18.52 -8.53
C ASP A 76 19.65 -17.88 -7.65
N LYS A 77 18.98 -16.85 -8.17
CA LYS A 77 17.88 -16.16 -7.50
C LYS A 77 16.67 -17.08 -7.31
N ILE A 78 16.31 -17.87 -8.33
CA ILE A 78 15.23 -18.87 -8.24
C ILE A 78 15.60 -20.02 -7.31
N TRP A 79 16.83 -20.55 -7.40
CA TRP A 79 17.33 -21.58 -6.51
C TRP A 79 17.30 -21.12 -5.04
N ALA A 80 17.76 -19.90 -4.78
CA ALA A 80 17.74 -19.32 -3.43
C ALA A 80 16.30 -19.14 -2.91
N MET A 81 15.35 -18.77 -3.78
CA MET A 81 13.94 -18.71 -3.43
C MET A 81 13.41 -20.07 -2.96
N PHE A 82 13.72 -21.17 -3.65
CA PHE A 82 13.32 -22.51 -3.20
C PHE A 82 13.96 -22.91 -1.87
N TYR A 83 15.22 -22.56 -1.64
CA TYR A 83 15.84 -22.74 -0.33
C TYR A 83 15.07 -21.96 0.76
N ASP A 84 14.72 -20.70 0.50
CA ASP A 84 13.96 -19.86 1.42
C ASP A 84 12.52 -20.33 1.63
N LEU A 85 11.91 -21.01 0.64
CA LEU A 85 10.62 -21.68 0.76
C LEU A 85 10.65 -22.93 1.65
N GLY A 86 11.83 -23.36 2.10
CA GLY A 86 12.00 -24.49 3.02
C GLY A 86 12.47 -25.79 2.35
N PHE A 87 12.77 -25.79 1.05
CA PHE A 87 13.28 -26.99 0.38
C PHE A 87 14.71 -27.29 0.80
N ARG A 88 14.99 -28.57 1.06
CA ARG A 88 16.29 -29.05 1.56
C ARG A 88 16.90 -30.17 0.72
N CYS A 89 16.36 -30.40 -0.48
CA CYS A 89 16.96 -31.24 -1.50
C CYS A 89 16.88 -30.49 -2.83
N LEU A 90 18.03 -30.02 -3.31
CA LEU A 90 18.14 -29.12 -4.46
C LEU A 90 19.29 -29.55 -5.37
N ASN A 91 19.22 -29.27 -6.67
CA ASN A 91 20.34 -29.52 -7.58
C ASN A 91 21.59 -28.74 -7.16
N ARG A 92 22.76 -29.37 -7.28
CA ARG A 92 24.04 -28.82 -6.82
C ARG A 92 24.42 -27.57 -7.63
N ASP A 93 24.22 -27.63 -8.94
CA ASP A 93 24.47 -26.61 -9.95
C ASP A 93 23.47 -26.79 -11.10
N GLU A 94 23.48 -25.86 -12.03
CA GLU A 94 22.60 -25.74 -13.19
C GLU A 94 22.77 -26.86 -14.24
N HIS A 95 23.79 -27.73 -14.13
CA HIS A 95 24.08 -28.73 -15.17
C HIS A 95 23.31 -30.05 -15.01
N LEU A 96 22.18 -30.05 -14.29
CA LEU A 96 21.47 -31.29 -13.97
C LEU A 96 20.79 -31.83 -15.22
N VAL A 97 21.23 -33.00 -15.68
CA VAL A 97 20.68 -33.69 -16.84
C VAL A 97 19.74 -34.82 -16.40
N ILE A 98 18.52 -34.82 -16.92
CA ILE A 98 17.51 -35.84 -16.66
C ILE A 98 17.13 -36.53 -17.97
N LYS A 99 17.20 -37.86 -18.00
CA LYS A 99 16.68 -38.67 -19.11
C LYS A 99 15.14 -38.67 -19.10
N TRP A 100 14.52 -38.45 -20.25
CA TRP A 100 13.06 -38.33 -20.38
C TRP A 100 12.46 -39.25 -21.46
N GLY A 101 13.26 -39.85 -22.34
CA GLY A 101 12.79 -40.81 -23.35
C GLY A 101 13.66 -42.05 -23.39
N GLU A 102 13.41 -42.96 -24.33
CA GLU A 102 14.18 -44.20 -24.46
C GLU A 102 15.46 -44.01 -25.28
N GLY A 103 15.46 -43.04 -26.21
CA GLY A 103 16.59 -42.72 -27.07
C GLY A 103 17.83 -42.25 -26.31
N GLU A 104 18.99 -42.44 -26.94
CA GLU A 104 20.29 -42.06 -26.37
C GLU A 104 20.40 -40.53 -26.16
N GLY A 105 19.78 -39.75 -27.06
CA GLY A 105 19.69 -38.29 -27.00
C GLY A 105 18.54 -37.73 -26.15
N ASP A 106 17.67 -38.58 -25.58
CA ASP A 106 16.46 -38.12 -24.89
C ASP A 106 16.76 -37.68 -23.45
N HIS A 107 17.62 -36.68 -23.32
CA HIS A 107 18.03 -36.06 -22.08
C HIS A 107 17.80 -34.54 -22.13
N LYS A 108 17.55 -33.95 -20.96
CA LYS A 108 17.29 -32.52 -20.83
C LYS A 108 18.03 -31.98 -19.62
N GLN A 109 18.81 -30.93 -19.84
CA GLN A 109 19.36 -30.12 -18.75
C GLN A 109 18.24 -29.26 -18.16
N VAL A 110 18.20 -29.17 -16.83
CA VAL A 110 17.24 -28.41 -16.03
C VAL A 110 17.98 -27.46 -15.10
N ASP A 111 17.52 -26.22 -15.06
CA ASP A 111 18.19 -25.14 -14.33
C ASP A 111 18.03 -25.28 -12.81
N VAL A 112 16.81 -25.53 -12.33
CA VAL A 112 16.53 -25.75 -10.90
C VAL A 112 15.60 -26.93 -10.69
N VAL A 113 15.99 -27.84 -9.80
CA VAL A 113 15.14 -28.92 -9.29
C VAL A 113 15.09 -28.84 -7.77
N ALA A 114 13.89 -28.74 -7.22
CA ALA A 114 13.63 -28.70 -5.78
C ALA A 114 12.72 -29.86 -5.35
N VAL A 115 13.24 -30.75 -4.50
CA VAL A 115 12.52 -31.92 -3.99
C VAL A 115 12.05 -31.64 -2.57
N GLY A 116 10.73 -31.58 -2.38
CA GLY A 116 10.08 -31.47 -1.08
C GLY A 116 9.47 -32.80 -0.62
N ASN A 117 8.77 -32.78 0.50
CA ASN A 117 8.09 -33.97 1.04
C ASN A 117 6.90 -34.39 0.17
N ASP A 118 6.08 -33.42 -0.25
CA ASP A 118 4.83 -33.68 -0.98
C ASP A 118 4.96 -33.49 -2.51
N ALA A 119 5.93 -32.71 -2.97
CA ALA A 119 6.10 -32.39 -4.38
C ALA A 119 7.53 -32.10 -4.80
N ILE A 120 7.77 -32.19 -6.11
CA ILE A 120 9.01 -31.86 -6.82
C ILE A 120 8.71 -30.71 -7.79
N PHE A 121 9.61 -29.74 -7.84
CA PHE A 121 9.52 -28.59 -8.75
C PHE A 121 10.67 -28.64 -9.74
N VAL A 122 10.34 -28.50 -11.02
CA VAL A 122 11.26 -28.47 -12.16
C VAL A 122 11.13 -27.10 -12.80
N VAL A 123 12.21 -26.32 -12.82
CA VAL A 123 12.17 -24.92 -13.26
C VAL A 123 13.11 -24.70 -14.44
N GLU A 124 12.59 -24.05 -15.47
CA GLU A 124 13.34 -23.47 -16.57
C GLU A 124 13.36 -21.95 -16.40
N CYS A 125 14.53 -21.34 -16.52
CA CYS A 125 14.80 -19.93 -16.30
C CYS A 125 15.11 -19.23 -17.63
N LYS A 126 14.56 -18.02 -17.81
CA LYS A 126 14.89 -17.12 -18.92
C LYS A 126 15.01 -15.69 -18.42
N ALA A 127 16.16 -15.06 -18.64
CA ALA A 127 16.40 -13.69 -18.20
C ALA A 127 17.06 -12.85 -19.29
N ALA A 128 16.67 -11.58 -19.38
CA ALA A 128 17.26 -10.59 -20.29
C ALA A 128 17.88 -9.42 -19.52
N SER A 129 18.88 -8.75 -20.10
CA SER A 129 19.53 -7.58 -19.48
C SER A 129 18.66 -6.32 -19.52
N LYS A 130 17.71 -6.26 -20.46
CA LYS A 130 16.73 -5.19 -20.65
C LYS A 130 15.36 -5.82 -20.92
N ILE A 131 14.30 -5.06 -20.65
CA ILE A 131 12.93 -5.55 -20.85
C ILE A 131 12.69 -5.88 -22.33
N SER A 132 12.31 -7.12 -22.60
CA SER A 132 11.89 -7.57 -23.94
C SER A 132 10.37 -7.71 -23.98
N THR A 133 9.75 -7.13 -25.00
CA THR A 133 8.29 -7.12 -25.19
C THR A 133 7.82 -7.97 -26.38
N THR A 134 8.75 -8.46 -27.20
CA THR A 134 8.45 -9.16 -28.46
C THR A 134 8.87 -10.64 -28.46
N THR A 135 9.59 -11.09 -27.44
CA THR A 135 10.05 -12.48 -27.34
C THR A 135 8.88 -13.43 -27.11
N SER A 136 8.76 -14.47 -27.94
CA SER A 136 7.84 -15.59 -27.72
C SER A 136 8.54 -16.75 -27.00
N PHE A 137 7.80 -17.39 -26.09
CA PHE A 137 8.24 -18.57 -25.33
C PHE A 137 7.68 -19.88 -25.89
N LYS A 138 6.99 -19.86 -27.04
CA LYS A 138 6.37 -21.04 -27.65
C LYS A 138 7.31 -22.25 -27.69
N ALA A 139 8.53 -22.10 -28.21
CA ALA A 139 9.50 -23.20 -28.31
C ALA A 139 9.90 -23.78 -26.95
N VAL A 140 10.03 -22.94 -25.92
CA VAL A 140 10.34 -23.38 -24.55
C VAL A 140 9.16 -24.14 -23.96
N ILE A 141 7.95 -23.62 -24.13
CA ILE A 141 6.71 -24.22 -23.64
C ILE A 141 6.41 -25.56 -24.33
N ASP A 142 6.61 -25.64 -25.65
CA ASP A 142 6.49 -26.86 -26.43
C ASP A 142 7.56 -27.88 -26.03
N GLY A 143 8.78 -27.42 -25.80
CA GLY A 143 9.85 -28.22 -25.22
C GLY A 143 9.43 -28.85 -23.90
N ILE A 144 9.03 -28.03 -22.91
CA ILE A 144 8.58 -28.52 -21.59
C ILE A 144 7.54 -29.63 -21.72
N GLU A 145 6.52 -29.43 -22.55
CA GLU A 145 5.48 -30.45 -22.75
C GLU A 145 6.00 -31.76 -23.35
N LEU A 146 6.96 -31.68 -24.28
CA LEU A 146 7.56 -32.86 -24.91
C LEU A 146 8.26 -33.76 -23.88
N HIS A 147 9.07 -33.19 -22.98
CA HIS A 147 9.88 -33.97 -22.02
C HIS A 147 9.17 -34.24 -20.68
N LYS A 148 8.04 -33.57 -20.42
CA LYS A 148 7.30 -33.59 -19.16
C LYS A 148 7.06 -34.98 -18.58
N GLU A 149 6.38 -35.86 -19.31
CA GLU A 149 5.99 -37.19 -18.82
C GLU A 149 7.20 -38.06 -18.51
N GLY A 150 8.24 -37.94 -19.32
CA GLY A 150 9.52 -38.61 -19.12
C GLY A 150 10.23 -38.20 -17.83
N ILE A 151 10.38 -36.89 -17.64
CA ILE A 151 10.97 -36.32 -16.42
C ILE A 151 10.16 -36.72 -15.18
N ILE A 152 8.82 -36.73 -15.27
CA ILE A 152 7.95 -37.18 -14.17
C ILE A 152 8.26 -38.63 -13.79
N LYS A 153 8.34 -39.55 -14.77
CA LYS A 153 8.68 -40.96 -14.53
C LYS A 153 10.06 -41.10 -13.88
N SER A 154 11.06 -40.43 -14.42
CA SER A 154 12.44 -40.43 -13.91
C SER A 154 12.52 -39.97 -12.45
N LEU A 155 11.91 -38.83 -12.12
CA LEU A 155 11.95 -38.28 -10.76
C LEU A 155 11.13 -39.11 -9.77
N ARG A 156 9.99 -39.68 -10.19
CA ARG A 156 9.18 -40.57 -9.33
C ARG A 156 9.87 -41.89 -9.03
N GLN A 157 10.64 -42.43 -9.98
CA GLN A 157 11.46 -43.62 -9.72
C GLN A 157 12.51 -43.35 -8.63
N ILE A 158 13.09 -42.14 -8.60
CA ILE A 158 14.15 -41.79 -7.65
C ILE A 158 13.58 -41.38 -6.29
N TYR A 159 12.54 -40.56 -6.28
CA TYR A 159 12.03 -39.88 -5.08
C TYR A 159 10.67 -40.39 -4.62
N GLY A 160 10.11 -41.42 -5.24
CA GLY A 160 8.79 -41.96 -4.93
C GLY A 160 7.65 -41.19 -5.58
N ASP A 161 6.42 -41.62 -5.30
CA ASP A 161 5.20 -41.06 -5.91
C ASP A 161 4.86 -39.68 -5.33
N LYS A 162 5.61 -38.66 -5.77
CA LYS A 162 5.38 -37.25 -5.48
C LYS A 162 4.71 -36.56 -6.67
N LYS A 163 4.02 -35.46 -6.39
CA LYS A 163 3.57 -34.55 -7.44
C LYS A 163 4.76 -33.86 -8.07
N VAL A 164 4.72 -33.61 -9.38
CA VAL A 164 5.78 -32.88 -10.09
C VAL A 164 5.15 -31.68 -10.78
N LYS A 165 5.68 -30.48 -10.52
CA LYS A 165 5.20 -29.22 -11.11
C LYS A 165 6.30 -28.57 -11.94
N PHE A 166 5.94 -28.16 -13.15
CA PHE A 166 6.83 -27.45 -14.06
C PHE A 166 6.60 -25.94 -13.96
N ILE A 167 7.70 -25.19 -13.91
CA ILE A 167 7.70 -23.73 -13.78
C ILE A 167 8.56 -23.14 -14.90
N LEU A 168 8.04 -22.13 -15.58
CA LEU A 168 8.82 -21.24 -16.43
C LEU A 168 9.03 -19.93 -15.66
N ALA A 169 10.26 -19.67 -15.23
CA ALA A 169 10.63 -18.45 -14.54
C ALA A 169 11.20 -17.44 -15.53
N THR A 170 10.74 -16.19 -15.48
CA THR A 170 11.19 -15.13 -16.39
C THR A 170 11.59 -13.84 -15.66
N ASP A 171 12.66 -13.19 -16.10
CA ASP A 171 13.11 -11.86 -15.63
C ASP A 171 13.38 -10.94 -16.83
N ASN A 172 12.83 -9.73 -16.79
CA ASN A 172 12.84 -8.73 -17.87
C ASN A 172 12.14 -9.19 -19.17
N TYR A 173 11.04 -9.92 -19.05
CA TYR A 173 10.21 -10.31 -20.18
C TYR A 173 8.74 -9.96 -19.98
N ARG A 174 8.10 -9.41 -21.01
CA ARG A 174 6.64 -9.32 -21.08
C ARG A 174 6.11 -10.50 -21.89
N VAL A 175 5.44 -11.42 -21.22
CA VAL A 175 4.83 -12.58 -21.87
C VAL A 175 3.53 -12.16 -22.55
N GLY A 176 3.41 -12.48 -23.85
CA GLY A 176 2.21 -12.23 -24.63
C GLY A 176 1.02 -13.12 -24.23
N ILE A 177 -0.20 -12.68 -24.57
CA ILE A 177 -1.46 -13.37 -24.22
C ILE A 177 -1.47 -14.83 -24.71
N GLU A 178 -0.94 -15.10 -25.90
CA GLU A 178 -0.93 -16.46 -26.44
C GLU A 178 -0.03 -17.42 -25.64
N ASP A 179 1.15 -16.97 -25.24
CA ASP A 179 2.07 -17.80 -24.45
C ASP A 179 1.54 -18.01 -23.03
N ALA A 180 0.86 -17.01 -22.46
CA ALA A 180 0.12 -17.16 -21.20
C ALA A 180 -0.95 -18.26 -21.29
N LYS A 181 -1.76 -18.26 -22.36
CA LYS A 181 -2.76 -19.32 -22.62
C LYS A 181 -2.12 -20.69 -22.78
N ARG A 182 -1.03 -20.80 -23.57
CA ARG A 182 -0.29 -22.07 -23.76
C ARG A 182 0.22 -22.64 -22.44
N MET A 183 0.75 -21.79 -21.55
CA MET A 183 1.21 -22.22 -20.23
C MET A 183 0.07 -22.73 -19.36
N GLU A 184 -1.09 -22.06 -19.37
CA GLU A 184 -2.28 -22.47 -18.64
C GLU A 184 -2.80 -23.85 -19.10
N GLU A 185 -3.00 -24.01 -20.42
CA GLU A 185 -3.46 -25.27 -21.04
C GLU A 185 -2.52 -26.45 -20.69
N LYS A 186 -1.21 -26.20 -20.71
CA LYS A 186 -0.18 -27.21 -20.43
C LYS A 186 0.16 -27.33 -18.94
N LYS A 187 -0.53 -26.60 -18.06
CA LYS A 187 -0.34 -26.61 -16.60
C LYS A 187 1.10 -26.25 -16.18
N ILE A 188 1.75 -25.37 -16.93
CA ILE A 188 3.07 -24.81 -16.61
C ILE A 188 2.84 -23.51 -15.83
N PHE A 189 3.42 -23.40 -14.64
CA PHE A 189 3.28 -22.19 -13.84
C PHE A 189 4.25 -21.12 -14.33
N HIS A 190 3.75 -19.91 -14.64
CA HIS A 190 4.59 -18.77 -15.02
C HIS A 190 5.06 -18.00 -13.79
N LEU A 191 6.34 -18.10 -13.47
CA LEU A 191 6.99 -17.34 -12.42
C LEU A 191 7.63 -16.07 -12.99
N ASN A 192 6.82 -15.03 -13.18
CA ASN A 192 7.31 -13.70 -13.51
C ASN A 192 7.79 -12.93 -12.26
N GLU A 193 8.25 -11.70 -12.47
CA GLU A 193 8.79 -10.83 -11.42
C GLU A 193 7.75 -10.48 -10.35
N ASN A 194 6.47 -10.38 -10.71
CA ASN A 194 5.39 -10.17 -9.75
C ASN A 194 5.20 -11.41 -8.87
N ALA A 195 5.09 -12.59 -9.46
CA ALA A 195 4.97 -13.85 -8.75
C ALA A 195 6.19 -14.09 -7.85
N TYR A 196 7.39 -13.76 -8.32
CA TYR A 196 8.61 -13.79 -7.52
C TYR A 196 8.54 -12.83 -6.33
N ARG A 197 8.17 -11.55 -6.55
CA ARG A 197 8.02 -10.56 -5.47
C ARG A 197 6.97 -10.99 -4.44
N TYR A 198 5.86 -11.57 -4.90
CA TYR A 198 4.84 -12.14 -4.02
C TYR A 198 5.40 -13.26 -3.15
N PHE A 199 6.10 -14.24 -3.73
CA PHE A 199 6.74 -15.31 -2.96
C PHE A 199 7.77 -14.77 -1.97
N GLN A 200 8.54 -13.74 -2.33
CA GLN A 200 9.44 -13.07 -1.39
C GLN A 200 8.68 -12.41 -0.23
N GLY A 201 7.53 -11.78 -0.51
CA GLY A 201 6.63 -11.24 0.52
C GLY A 201 6.08 -12.34 1.44
N LEU A 202 5.70 -13.48 0.88
CA LEU A 202 5.25 -14.66 1.63
C LEU A 202 6.37 -15.23 2.51
N ILE A 203 7.56 -15.48 1.95
CA ILE A 203 8.75 -15.97 2.67
C ILE A 203 9.04 -15.07 3.88
N LYS A 204 9.04 -13.76 3.68
CA LYS A 204 9.27 -12.78 4.75
C LYS A 204 8.21 -12.85 5.85
N SER A 205 6.96 -13.06 5.49
CA SER A 205 5.79 -12.97 6.38
C SER A 205 5.49 -14.28 7.12
N TYR A 206 5.57 -15.40 6.41
CA TYR A 206 5.24 -16.75 6.87
C TYR A 206 6.47 -17.52 7.39
N LYS A 207 7.68 -17.15 6.97
CA LYS A 207 8.94 -17.81 7.37
C LYS A 207 8.89 -19.32 7.10
N SER A 208 9.16 -20.13 8.10
CA SER A 208 9.17 -21.61 8.05
C SER A 208 7.84 -22.22 7.60
N CYS A 209 6.71 -21.51 7.77
CA CYS A 209 5.38 -22.01 7.42
C CYS A 209 4.95 -21.64 5.99
N VAL A 210 5.84 -21.01 5.20
CA VAL A 210 5.52 -20.51 3.84
C VAL A 210 5.16 -21.63 2.87
N ASN A 211 5.68 -22.84 3.10
CA ASN A 211 5.44 -24.00 2.27
C ASN A 211 3.93 -24.31 2.12
N TYR A 212 3.13 -24.23 3.18
CA TYR A 212 1.69 -24.50 3.12
C TYR A 212 0.99 -23.58 2.11
N GLN A 213 1.31 -22.28 2.14
CA GLN A 213 0.75 -21.32 1.17
C GLN A 213 1.27 -21.55 -0.25
N PHE A 214 2.57 -21.85 -0.38
CA PHE A 214 3.18 -22.13 -1.66
C PHE A 214 2.54 -23.35 -2.33
N HIS A 215 2.32 -24.44 -1.58
CA HIS A 215 1.63 -25.64 -2.06
C HIS A 215 0.16 -25.37 -2.40
N GLY A 216 -0.55 -24.60 -1.57
CA GLY A 216 -1.92 -24.19 -1.84
C GLY A 216 -2.07 -23.45 -3.17
N LEU A 217 -1.09 -22.62 -3.53
CA LEU A 217 -1.05 -21.94 -4.83
C LEU A 217 -0.68 -22.88 -5.98
N MET A 218 0.35 -23.71 -5.80
CA MET A 218 0.90 -24.56 -6.87
C MET A 218 -0.03 -25.71 -7.27
N PHE A 219 -0.83 -26.20 -6.33
CA PHE A 219 -1.69 -27.38 -6.49
C PHE A 219 -3.15 -27.10 -6.17
N LYS A 220 -3.60 -25.83 -6.33
CA LYS A 220 -4.98 -25.44 -6.04
C LYS A 220 -5.98 -26.40 -6.67
N ASN A 221 -6.99 -26.82 -5.89
CA ASN A 221 -8.05 -27.73 -6.32
C ASN A 221 -7.52 -29.09 -6.80
N GLU A 222 -6.31 -29.49 -6.39
CA GLU A 222 -5.83 -30.85 -6.60
C GLU A 222 -5.87 -31.64 -5.30
N LEU A 223 -6.25 -32.91 -5.39
CA LEU A 223 -6.26 -33.83 -4.25
C LEU A 223 -4.84 -34.04 -3.71
N ILE A 224 -4.70 -33.97 -2.40
CA ILE A 224 -3.53 -34.43 -1.64
C ILE A 224 -3.54 -35.96 -1.60
N SER A 225 -4.70 -36.55 -1.31
CA SER A 225 -4.92 -38.00 -1.31
C SER A 225 -6.35 -38.32 -1.77
N GLY A 226 -6.56 -39.56 -2.26
CA GLY A 226 -7.90 -40.06 -2.57
C GLY A 226 -8.78 -40.26 -1.32
N GLN A 227 -8.18 -40.40 -0.14
CA GLN A 227 -8.90 -40.53 1.12
C GLN A 227 -9.50 -39.20 1.58
N ARG A 228 -10.77 -39.22 1.98
CA ARG A 228 -11.50 -38.06 2.51
C ARG A 228 -11.28 -37.91 4.01
N VAL A 229 -11.19 -36.68 4.48
CA VAL A 229 -11.12 -36.33 5.90
C VAL A 229 -12.54 -36.39 6.47
N ARG A 230 -12.76 -37.19 7.51
CA ARG A 230 -14.08 -37.36 8.15
C ARG A 230 -14.05 -36.81 9.57
N ILE A 231 -14.87 -35.80 9.85
CA ILE A 231 -14.85 -35.06 11.11
C ILE A 231 -16.28 -34.94 11.67
N PRO A 232 -16.51 -35.23 12.97
CA PRO A 232 -17.78 -34.92 13.62
C PRO A 232 -18.06 -33.41 13.59
N ALA A 233 -19.27 -33.02 13.19
CA ALA A 233 -19.66 -31.63 13.07
C ALA A 233 -21.10 -31.36 13.51
N LEU A 234 -21.34 -30.14 13.97
CA LEU A 234 -22.68 -29.59 14.21
C LEU A 234 -23.04 -28.64 13.07
N LYS A 235 -24.08 -28.97 12.30
CA LYS A 235 -24.67 -28.10 11.29
C LYS A 235 -25.68 -27.14 11.94
N GLY A 236 -25.53 -25.84 11.70
CA GLY A 236 -26.48 -24.81 12.10
C GLY A 236 -26.77 -23.83 10.97
N ARG A 237 -27.64 -22.83 11.22
CA ARG A 237 -27.97 -21.76 10.28
C ARG A 237 -27.86 -20.39 10.96
N MET A 238 -27.16 -19.44 10.32
CA MET A 238 -26.94 -18.09 10.83
C MET A 238 -26.79 -17.10 9.67
N GLY A 239 -27.42 -15.92 9.76
CA GLY A 239 -27.30 -14.87 8.74
C GLY A 239 -27.78 -15.29 7.34
N GLY A 240 -28.69 -16.26 7.26
CA GLY A 240 -29.15 -16.84 5.99
C GLY A 240 -28.34 -18.04 5.50
N PHE A 241 -27.13 -18.26 6.04
CA PHE A 241 -26.20 -19.30 5.62
C PHE A 241 -26.22 -20.54 6.52
N ASP A 242 -26.02 -21.71 5.92
CA ASP A 242 -25.66 -22.92 6.65
C ASP A 242 -24.18 -22.86 7.06
N TYR A 243 -23.88 -23.27 8.29
CA TYR A 243 -22.51 -23.37 8.81
C TYR A 243 -22.29 -24.67 9.56
N TYR A 244 -21.03 -25.04 9.72
CA TYR A 244 -20.59 -26.27 10.38
C TYR A 244 -19.59 -25.93 11.48
N MET A 245 -19.87 -26.33 12.72
CA MET A 245 -18.91 -26.28 13.82
C MET A 245 -18.20 -27.62 13.90
N LEU A 246 -16.87 -27.61 13.87
CA LEU A 246 -16.04 -28.81 13.90
C LEU A 246 -14.74 -28.56 14.67
N SER A 247 -14.10 -29.63 15.12
CA SER A 247 -12.75 -29.59 15.70
C SER A 247 -11.81 -30.41 14.83
N ILE A 248 -10.69 -29.82 14.40
CA ILE A 248 -9.76 -30.43 13.43
C ILE A 248 -8.31 -30.27 13.89
N GLU A 249 -7.44 -31.20 13.53
CA GLU A 249 -6.01 -31.08 13.76
C GLU A 249 -5.42 -29.92 12.92
N PRO A 250 -4.56 -29.06 13.51
CA PRO A 250 -3.93 -27.95 12.79
C PRO A 250 -3.19 -28.39 11.52
N GLU A 251 -2.45 -29.51 11.55
CA GLU A 251 -1.72 -30.01 10.38
C GLU A 251 -2.67 -30.32 9.20
N THR A 252 -3.83 -30.92 9.47
CA THR A 252 -4.84 -31.22 8.46
C THR A 252 -5.37 -29.93 7.84
N LEU A 253 -5.74 -28.96 8.67
CA LEU A 253 -6.24 -27.67 8.18
C LEU A 253 -5.15 -26.83 7.48
N LEU A 254 -3.88 -26.90 7.90
CA LEU A 254 -2.77 -26.19 7.26
C LEU A 254 -2.51 -26.68 5.83
N LYS A 255 -2.62 -28.00 5.59
CA LYS A 255 -2.45 -28.59 4.25
C LYS A 255 -3.58 -28.23 3.29
N MET A 256 -4.81 -28.15 3.80
CA MET A 256 -6.00 -27.81 3.02
C MET A 256 -6.21 -26.30 2.90
N GLY A 257 -5.65 -25.56 3.86
CA GLY A 257 -5.84 -24.14 4.09
C GLY A 257 -5.16 -23.27 3.05
N PHE A 258 -5.84 -22.18 2.70
CA PHE A 258 -5.27 -21.11 1.89
C PHE A 258 -5.77 -19.77 2.42
N VAL A 259 -4.85 -18.83 2.60
CA VAL A 259 -5.22 -17.42 2.91
C VAL A 259 -5.25 -16.67 1.59
N LEU A 260 -6.42 -16.14 1.24
CA LEU A 260 -6.66 -15.36 0.03
C LEU A 260 -6.01 -13.98 0.15
N HIS A 261 -4.70 -13.91 -0.09
CA HIS A 261 -4.00 -12.63 -0.20
C HIS A 261 -4.31 -11.95 -1.52
N ARG A 262 -4.46 -10.64 -1.45
CA ARG A 262 -4.67 -9.83 -2.63
C ARG A 262 -3.38 -9.50 -3.34
N THR A 263 -3.11 -10.27 -4.39
CA THR A 263 -1.95 -10.14 -5.28
C THR A 263 -2.36 -10.52 -6.70
N LYS A 264 -1.65 -9.98 -7.70
CA LYS A 264 -1.92 -10.27 -9.12
C LYS A 264 -1.79 -11.76 -9.48
N VAL A 265 -1.06 -12.53 -8.68
CA VAL A 265 -0.90 -13.98 -8.83
C VAL A 265 -2.21 -14.73 -8.55
N ASN A 266 -3.09 -14.12 -7.75
CA ASN A 266 -4.36 -14.67 -7.33
C ASN A 266 -5.58 -14.01 -8.01
N ASP A 267 -5.37 -13.13 -9.00
CA ASP A 267 -6.46 -12.34 -9.61
C ASP A 267 -7.50 -13.23 -10.33
N SER A 268 -7.09 -14.41 -10.80
CA SER A 268 -7.97 -15.44 -11.37
C SER A 268 -8.68 -16.30 -10.32
N MET A 269 -8.35 -16.15 -9.03
CA MET A 269 -8.76 -17.08 -7.96
C MET A 269 -9.97 -16.62 -7.13
N ALA A 270 -10.69 -15.59 -7.59
CA ALA A 270 -11.75 -14.82 -6.92
C ALA A 270 -11.23 -13.53 -6.23
N PRO A 271 -12.06 -12.48 -6.04
CA PRO A 271 -11.61 -11.25 -5.41
C PRO A 271 -11.10 -11.55 -3.99
N THR A 272 -9.83 -11.22 -3.79
CA THR A 272 -9.00 -11.57 -2.64
C THR A 272 -9.03 -10.42 -1.63
N TYR A 273 -9.02 -10.71 -0.33
CA TYR A 273 -9.38 -9.71 0.68
C TYR A 273 -8.54 -9.68 1.97
N GLN A 274 -7.55 -10.56 2.13
CA GLN A 274 -6.87 -10.70 3.42
C GLN A 274 -5.42 -10.21 3.44
N ARG A 275 -4.98 -9.82 4.65
CA ARG A 275 -3.61 -9.39 4.95
C ARG A 275 -2.65 -10.57 5.06
N LEU A 276 -1.39 -10.33 4.72
CA LEU A 276 -0.26 -11.20 5.02
C LEU A 276 -0.08 -11.37 6.54
N LEU A 277 0.56 -12.48 6.91
CA LEU A 277 0.92 -12.72 8.30
C LEU A 277 1.96 -11.70 8.80
N SER A 278 1.95 -11.47 10.11
CA SER A 278 2.94 -10.60 10.73
C SER A 278 4.17 -11.42 11.11
N ALA A 279 5.29 -11.16 10.43
CA ALA A 279 6.57 -11.82 10.65
C ALA A 279 7.09 -11.76 12.11
N LYS A 280 6.66 -10.75 12.87
CA LYS A 280 7.00 -10.57 14.31
C LYS A 280 6.04 -11.30 15.25
N ARG A 281 4.77 -11.46 14.87
CA ARG A 281 3.73 -12.06 15.71
C ARG A 281 3.78 -13.59 15.69
N LEU A 282 4.08 -14.17 14.53
CA LEU A 282 4.03 -15.62 14.32
C LEU A 282 4.97 -16.41 15.26
N PRO A 283 6.25 -16.02 15.47
CA PRO A 283 7.13 -16.73 16.41
C PRO A 283 6.62 -16.67 17.85
N LYS A 284 6.10 -15.51 18.29
CA LYS A 284 5.54 -15.34 19.64
C LYS A 284 4.33 -16.24 19.89
N ILE A 285 3.46 -16.39 18.89
CA ILE A 285 2.30 -17.30 18.98
C ILE A 285 2.79 -18.75 19.05
N THR A 286 3.79 -19.11 18.24
CA THR A 286 4.37 -20.46 18.24
C THR A 286 4.98 -20.79 19.60
N GLU A 287 5.74 -19.87 20.19
CA GLU A 287 6.32 -20.00 21.53
C GLU A 287 5.24 -20.11 22.61
N PHE A 288 4.18 -19.29 22.53
CA PHE A 288 3.04 -19.36 23.45
C PHE A 288 2.37 -20.74 23.41
N ILE A 289 2.16 -21.32 22.23
CA ILE A 289 1.61 -22.68 22.08
C ILE A 289 2.57 -23.72 22.67
N LYS A 290 3.88 -23.60 22.38
CA LYS A 290 4.91 -24.51 22.93
C LYS A 290 5.02 -24.46 24.45
N ALA A 291 4.70 -23.32 25.06
CA ALA A 291 4.64 -23.14 26.51
C ALA A 291 3.35 -23.69 27.15
N GLY A 292 2.46 -24.33 26.37
CA GLY A 292 1.18 -24.87 26.84
C GLY A 292 0.00 -23.90 26.75
N GLY A 293 0.20 -22.70 26.18
CA GLY A 293 -0.88 -21.77 25.90
C GLY A 293 -1.82 -22.26 24.80
N TYR A 294 -3.09 -21.82 24.83
CA TYR A 294 -4.11 -22.24 23.87
C TYR A 294 -5.05 -21.09 23.48
N PHE A 295 -5.76 -21.26 22.36
CA PHE A 295 -6.74 -20.30 21.85
C PHE A 295 -8.12 -20.95 21.77
N PRO A 296 -9.09 -20.54 22.61
CA PRO A 296 -10.43 -21.15 22.62
C PRO A 296 -11.34 -20.63 21.50
N ASN A 297 -11.00 -19.52 20.87
CA ASN A 297 -11.84 -18.88 19.85
C ASN A 297 -11.76 -19.64 18.52
N SER A 298 -12.92 -19.83 17.89
CA SER A 298 -13.03 -20.50 16.61
C SER A 298 -12.26 -19.78 15.50
N LEU A 299 -11.71 -20.57 14.59
CA LEU A 299 -11.32 -20.11 13.26
C LEU A 299 -12.57 -20.01 12.38
N ILE A 300 -12.56 -19.10 11.42
CA ILE A 300 -13.62 -19.01 10.41
C ILE A 300 -13.02 -19.42 9.08
N VAL A 301 -13.67 -20.37 8.41
CA VAL A 301 -13.20 -20.95 7.15
C VAL A 301 -14.36 -21.03 6.17
N ASN A 302 -14.09 -20.84 4.87
CA ASN A 302 -15.00 -21.21 3.81
C ASN A 302 -14.37 -22.31 2.96
N PHE A 303 -15.09 -23.41 2.76
CA PHE A 303 -14.67 -24.45 1.85
C PHE A 303 -15.17 -24.16 0.43
N ASP A 304 -14.23 -24.01 -0.50
CA ASP A 304 -14.50 -23.89 -1.93
C ASP A 304 -14.51 -25.27 -2.59
N THR A 305 -15.69 -25.72 -2.97
CA THR A 305 -15.91 -27.03 -3.61
C THR A 305 -16.25 -26.91 -5.09
N THR A 306 -16.10 -25.72 -5.68
CA THR A 306 -16.59 -25.42 -7.04
C THR A 306 -15.74 -26.05 -8.15
N GLY A 307 -14.50 -26.45 -7.85
CA GLY A 307 -13.53 -26.89 -8.86
C GLY A 307 -13.83 -28.24 -9.54
N SER A 308 -14.55 -29.16 -8.91
CA SER A 308 -15.02 -30.41 -9.56
C SER A 308 -16.02 -31.19 -8.70
N SER A 309 -16.70 -32.18 -9.30
CA SER A 309 -17.59 -33.10 -8.57
C SER A 309 -16.87 -33.88 -7.45
N LYS A 310 -15.57 -34.16 -7.60
CA LYS A 310 -14.75 -34.84 -6.58
C LYS A 310 -14.50 -33.96 -5.34
N MET A 311 -14.68 -32.64 -5.46
CA MET A 311 -14.47 -31.67 -4.38
C MET A 311 -15.71 -31.41 -3.52
N LYS A 312 -16.88 -31.98 -3.85
CA LYS A 312 -18.10 -31.79 -3.08
C LYS A 312 -17.91 -32.25 -1.63
N ILE A 313 -18.26 -31.42 -0.66
CA ILE A 313 -18.35 -31.80 0.75
C ILE A 313 -19.70 -32.48 1.00
N GLN A 314 -19.70 -33.50 1.88
CA GLN A 314 -20.91 -34.24 2.26
C GLN A 314 -21.09 -34.16 3.78
N PHE A 315 -22.33 -33.98 4.22
CA PHE A 315 -22.70 -34.03 5.62
C PHE A 315 -23.70 -35.15 5.81
N ASP A 316 -23.31 -36.14 6.61
CA ASP A 316 -24.12 -37.31 6.93
C ASP A 316 -24.72 -37.10 8.33
N PRO A 317 -26.01 -36.73 8.46
CA PRO A 317 -26.64 -36.48 9.76
C PRO A 317 -26.67 -37.75 10.61
N ALA A 318 -26.48 -37.61 11.91
CA ALA A 318 -26.71 -38.69 12.86
C ALA A 318 -28.20 -39.03 12.94
N SER A 319 -28.53 -40.29 13.21
CA SER A 319 -29.92 -40.77 13.27
C SER A 319 -30.74 -40.16 14.41
N ASN A 320 -30.09 -39.65 15.46
CA ASN A 320 -30.72 -39.24 16.72
C ASN A 320 -30.60 -37.71 16.93
N THR A 321 -31.15 -36.90 16.02
CA THR A 321 -31.24 -35.44 16.22
C THR A 321 -32.48 -35.07 17.02
N SER A 322 -32.36 -34.17 18.00
CA SER A 322 -33.49 -33.65 18.80
C SER A 322 -34.45 -32.83 17.93
N GLU A 323 -35.75 -32.99 18.12
CA GLU A 323 -36.76 -32.10 17.48
C GLU A 323 -36.77 -30.70 18.09
N ASP A 324 -36.24 -30.53 19.31
CA ASP A 324 -36.20 -29.26 20.04
C ASP A 324 -35.17 -28.24 19.50
N SER A 325 -34.33 -28.65 18.54
CA SER A 325 -33.27 -27.80 17.99
C SER A 325 -33.17 -27.93 16.48
N ASN A 326 -33.02 -26.78 15.81
CA ASN A 326 -32.74 -26.73 14.37
C ASN A 326 -31.31 -27.19 14.02
N ALA A 327 -30.44 -27.37 15.02
CA ALA A 327 -29.07 -27.82 14.80
C ALA A 327 -29.00 -29.34 14.59
N LYS A 328 -28.19 -29.80 13.64
CA LYS A 328 -28.04 -31.22 13.30
C LYS A 328 -26.61 -31.69 13.58
N VAL A 329 -26.48 -32.77 14.33
CA VAL A 329 -25.19 -33.45 14.55
C VAL A 329 -24.96 -34.44 13.41
N GLY A 330 -23.72 -34.60 12.94
CA GLY A 330 -23.39 -35.57 11.91
C GLY A 330 -21.90 -35.65 11.61
N MET A 331 -21.56 -36.40 10.56
CA MET A 331 -20.19 -36.53 10.05
C MET A 331 -20.01 -35.68 8.80
N LEU A 332 -19.03 -34.77 8.83
CA LEU A 332 -18.61 -33.98 7.67
C LEU A 332 -17.47 -34.69 6.95
N SER A 333 -17.69 -35.04 5.68
CA SER A 333 -16.74 -35.71 4.81
C SER A 333 -16.16 -34.69 3.82
N ILE A 334 -14.91 -34.31 4.03
CA ILE A 334 -14.19 -33.25 3.32
C ILE A 334 -13.15 -33.89 2.38
N PRO A 335 -13.04 -33.49 1.11
CA PRO A 335 -11.97 -33.97 0.25
C PRO A 335 -10.61 -33.50 0.76
N ASN A 336 -9.61 -34.38 0.79
CA ASN A 336 -8.25 -34.00 1.17
C ASN A 336 -7.56 -33.35 -0.03
N ALA A 337 -7.65 -32.02 -0.15
CA ALA A 337 -7.19 -31.25 -1.32
C ALA A 337 -6.49 -29.95 -0.91
N TYR A 338 -5.55 -29.50 -1.74
CA TYR A 338 -4.84 -28.25 -1.53
C TYR A 338 -5.72 -27.05 -1.86
N GLY A 339 -5.68 -26.05 -0.98
CA GLY A 339 -6.26 -24.74 -1.20
C GLY A 339 -7.78 -24.69 -1.30
N ILE A 340 -8.48 -25.67 -0.72
CA ILE A 340 -9.94 -25.68 -0.68
C ILE A 340 -10.51 -24.97 0.55
N ALA A 341 -9.72 -24.79 1.61
CA ALA A 341 -10.17 -24.19 2.86
C ALA A 341 -9.68 -22.74 2.95
N TYR A 342 -10.50 -21.79 2.50
CA TYR A 342 -10.21 -20.36 2.60
C TYR A 342 -10.35 -19.90 4.05
N ILE A 343 -9.22 -19.61 4.69
CA ILE A 343 -9.18 -19.15 6.08
C ILE A 343 -9.64 -17.70 6.11
N ILE A 344 -10.80 -17.37 6.70
CA ILE A 344 -11.37 -16.01 6.77
C ILE A 344 -10.88 -15.25 8.00
N ASP A 345 -10.85 -15.92 9.16
CA ASP A 345 -10.31 -15.36 10.40
C ASP A 345 -9.38 -16.34 11.13
N GLY A 346 -8.40 -15.77 11.84
CA GLY A 346 -7.49 -16.49 12.72
C GLY A 346 -6.31 -17.13 12.02
N GLN A 347 -5.96 -16.66 10.82
CA GLN A 347 -4.73 -17.04 10.10
C GLN A 347 -3.48 -17.07 11.00
N HIS A 348 -3.22 -16.07 11.85
CA HIS A 348 -2.03 -16.07 12.72
C HIS A 348 -2.07 -17.18 13.77
N ARG A 349 -3.27 -17.56 14.24
CA ARG A 349 -3.44 -18.66 15.21
C ARG A 349 -3.16 -20.00 14.52
N LEU A 350 -3.77 -20.24 13.36
CA LEU A 350 -3.56 -21.47 12.60
C LEU A 350 -2.08 -21.67 12.21
N TYR A 351 -1.46 -20.66 11.59
CA TYR A 351 -0.07 -20.77 11.14
C TYR A 351 0.94 -20.79 12.30
N GLY A 352 0.56 -20.35 13.50
CA GLY A 352 1.37 -20.51 14.70
C GLY A 352 1.57 -21.97 15.12
N TYR A 353 0.72 -22.89 14.67
CA TYR A 353 0.88 -24.32 14.93
C TYR A 353 1.90 -24.99 14.01
N ALA A 354 2.23 -24.45 12.84
CA ALA A 354 3.04 -25.14 11.83
C ALA A 354 4.41 -25.64 12.36
N ASP A 355 5.04 -24.88 13.26
CA ASP A 355 6.31 -25.23 13.92
C ASP A 355 6.15 -25.64 15.40
N ALA A 356 4.92 -25.84 15.87
CA ALA A 356 4.59 -26.21 17.25
C ALA A 356 4.39 -27.72 17.41
N ALA A 357 5.34 -28.53 16.97
CA ALA A 357 5.32 -29.97 17.28
C ALA A 357 5.52 -30.20 18.81
N PRO A 358 4.79 -31.15 19.43
CA PRO A 358 3.84 -32.10 18.83
C PRO A 358 2.40 -31.56 18.70
N TYR A 359 2.09 -30.39 19.27
CA TYR A 359 0.74 -29.82 19.35
C TYR A 359 0.03 -29.66 18.01
N LYS A 360 0.76 -29.46 16.92
CA LYS A 360 0.19 -29.38 15.57
C LYS A 360 -0.50 -30.66 15.08
N TYR A 361 -0.12 -31.81 15.66
CA TYR A 361 -0.66 -33.12 15.33
C TYR A 361 -1.72 -33.57 16.34
N ASN A 362 -1.56 -33.22 17.62
CA ASN A 362 -2.34 -33.80 18.71
C ASN A 362 -3.46 -32.87 19.22
N ASN A 363 -3.36 -31.56 19.02
CA ASN A 363 -4.44 -30.65 19.41
C ASN A 363 -5.55 -30.70 18.35
N THR A 364 -6.78 -30.44 18.80
CA THR A 364 -7.89 -30.11 17.91
C THR A 364 -8.30 -28.65 18.16
N ILE A 365 -8.52 -27.89 17.09
CA ILE A 365 -8.89 -26.48 17.17
C ILE A 365 -10.32 -26.27 16.69
N PRO A 366 -11.10 -25.38 17.35
CA PRO A 366 -12.48 -25.11 16.95
C PRO A 366 -12.52 -24.32 15.63
N VAL A 367 -13.41 -24.72 14.72
CA VAL A 367 -13.62 -24.12 13.41
C VAL A 367 -15.11 -23.94 13.16
N VAL A 368 -15.49 -22.77 12.66
CA VAL A 368 -16.78 -22.48 12.02
C VAL A 368 -16.54 -22.45 10.51
N ALA A 369 -17.13 -23.40 9.79
CA ALA A 369 -16.94 -23.58 8.37
C ALA A 369 -18.22 -23.26 7.58
N PHE A 370 -18.07 -22.50 6.50
CA PHE A 370 -19.07 -22.31 5.46
C PHE A 370 -18.70 -23.13 4.22
N ILE A 371 -19.65 -23.34 3.31
CA ILE A 371 -19.42 -24.05 2.05
C ILE A 371 -19.86 -23.15 0.90
N ASN A 372 -18.97 -22.89 -0.05
CA ASN A 372 -19.18 -22.07 -1.24
C ASN A 372 -19.80 -20.69 -0.95
N MET A 373 -19.41 -20.06 0.15
CA MET A 373 -19.78 -18.66 0.43
C MET A 373 -19.19 -17.76 -0.66
N GLU A 374 -19.97 -16.81 -1.16
CA GLU A 374 -19.50 -15.86 -2.17
C GLU A 374 -18.37 -14.97 -1.62
N SER A 375 -17.41 -14.62 -2.47
CA SER A 375 -16.23 -13.84 -2.06
C SER A 375 -16.58 -12.50 -1.44
N ARG A 376 -17.66 -11.85 -1.88
CA ARG A 376 -18.15 -10.58 -1.31
C ARG A 376 -18.55 -10.74 0.16
N GLU A 377 -19.29 -11.79 0.48
CA GLU A 377 -19.71 -12.11 1.86
C GLU A 377 -18.50 -12.47 2.73
N GLN A 378 -17.55 -13.24 2.19
CA GLN A 378 -16.32 -13.57 2.91
C GLN A 378 -15.48 -12.31 3.24
N LEU A 379 -15.39 -11.37 2.28
CA LEU A 379 -14.74 -10.07 2.46
C LEU A 379 -15.44 -9.22 3.54
N GLN A 380 -16.77 -9.17 3.52
CA GLN A 380 -17.56 -8.45 4.51
C GLN A 380 -17.29 -8.98 5.92
N ILE A 381 -17.34 -10.31 6.10
CA ILE A 381 -17.01 -10.97 7.38
C ILE A 381 -15.58 -10.61 7.83
N PHE A 382 -14.61 -10.66 6.92
CA PHE A 382 -13.22 -10.29 7.24
C PHE A 382 -13.10 -8.84 7.71
N MET A 383 -13.78 -7.90 7.04
CA MET A 383 -13.76 -6.49 7.41
C MET A 383 -14.42 -6.25 8.76
N ASP A 384 -15.61 -6.78 8.98
CA ASP A 384 -16.39 -6.58 10.21
C ASP A 384 -15.64 -7.09 11.45
N ILE A 385 -14.94 -8.22 11.30
CA ILE A 385 -14.11 -8.79 12.38
C ILE A 385 -12.88 -7.91 12.66
N ASN A 386 -12.21 -7.40 11.62
CA ASN A 386 -10.96 -6.65 11.79
C ASN A 386 -11.17 -5.18 12.16
N GLU A 387 -12.26 -4.55 11.73
CA GLU A 387 -12.59 -3.15 12.08
C GLU A 387 -12.73 -2.98 13.60
N ASN A 388 -13.23 -4.00 14.29
CA ASN A 388 -13.42 -4.01 15.75
C ASN A 388 -12.21 -4.54 16.56
N GLN A 389 -11.15 -5.08 15.91
CA GLN A 389 -9.99 -5.68 16.60
C GLN A 389 -8.65 -5.02 16.23
N LYS A 390 -8.30 -5.02 14.94
CA LYS A 390 -7.08 -4.40 14.41
C LYS A 390 -7.29 -4.01 12.95
N ALA A 391 -7.44 -2.70 12.74
CA ALA A 391 -7.74 -2.10 11.44
C ALA A 391 -6.82 -2.58 10.31
N VAL A 392 -7.43 -2.78 9.15
CA VAL A 392 -6.76 -3.09 7.87
C VAL A 392 -5.95 -1.87 7.41
N SER A 393 -4.85 -2.08 6.67
CA SER A 393 -4.03 -0.97 6.16
C SER A 393 -4.84 -0.06 5.22
N LYS A 394 -4.53 1.24 5.18
CA LYS A 394 -5.24 2.20 4.32
C LYS A 394 -5.19 1.80 2.84
N ASN A 395 -4.04 1.31 2.36
CA ASN A 395 -3.89 0.87 0.97
C ASN A 395 -4.77 -0.35 0.66
N LEU A 396 -4.78 -1.37 1.53
CA LEU A 396 -5.64 -2.55 1.31
C LEU A 396 -7.13 -2.18 1.37
N ARG A 397 -7.53 -1.28 2.28
CA ARG A 397 -8.91 -0.77 2.33
C ARG A 397 -9.30 -0.04 1.04
N LEU A 398 -8.48 0.90 0.56
CA LEU A 398 -8.75 1.66 -0.67
C LEU A 398 -8.85 0.76 -1.89
N ASP A 399 -7.96 -0.22 -1.98
CA ASP A 399 -7.99 -1.20 -3.05
C ASP A 399 -9.31 -2.01 -3.01
N LEU A 400 -9.85 -2.34 -1.82
CA LEU A 400 -11.07 -3.14 -1.67
C LEU A 400 -12.36 -2.37 -1.98
N GLU A 401 -12.28 -1.04 -2.14
CA GLU A 401 -13.45 -0.20 -2.42
C GLU A 401 -14.18 -0.61 -3.71
N GLU A 402 -13.48 -1.12 -4.73
CA GLU A 402 -14.12 -1.63 -5.95
C GLU A 402 -15.09 -2.78 -5.61
N ASP A 403 -14.62 -3.79 -4.88
CA ASP A 403 -15.41 -5.00 -4.59
C ASP A 403 -16.58 -4.74 -3.63
N ILE A 404 -16.44 -3.74 -2.75
CA ILE A 404 -17.45 -3.40 -1.73
C ILE A 404 -18.53 -2.49 -2.31
N ASN A 405 -18.11 -1.44 -3.02
CA ASN A 405 -18.95 -0.27 -3.29
C ASN A 405 -19.36 -0.11 -4.76
N TRP A 406 -19.03 -1.04 -5.66
CA TRP A 406 -19.43 -0.97 -7.07
C TRP A 406 -20.95 -0.82 -7.23
N ASP A 407 -21.72 -1.68 -6.59
CA ASP A 407 -23.20 -1.66 -6.62
C ASP A 407 -23.83 -0.77 -5.54
N SER A 408 -23.05 0.12 -4.91
CA SER A 408 -23.56 0.92 -3.80
C SER A 408 -24.67 1.86 -4.25
N LYS A 409 -25.69 2.03 -3.39
CA LYS A 409 -26.75 3.03 -3.60
C LYS A 409 -26.24 4.46 -3.38
N GLN A 410 -25.13 4.65 -2.68
CA GLN A 410 -24.56 5.97 -2.40
C GLN A 410 -23.58 6.39 -3.50
N VAL A 411 -23.75 7.61 -4.01
CA VAL A 411 -22.98 8.12 -5.16
C VAL A 411 -21.51 8.28 -4.83
N ASP A 412 -21.18 8.84 -3.68
CA ASP A 412 -19.80 9.00 -3.19
C ASP A 412 -19.07 7.66 -3.04
N SER A 413 -19.79 6.62 -2.59
CA SER A 413 -19.26 5.27 -2.41
C SER A 413 -18.96 4.60 -3.75
N ARG A 414 -19.84 4.75 -4.75
CA ARG A 414 -19.56 4.31 -6.11
C ARG A 414 -18.35 5.01 -6.73
N LEU A 415 -18.18 6.32 -6.48
CA LEU A 415 -17.00 7.03 -6.97
C LEU A 415 -15.70 6.55 -6.29
N LYS A 416 -15.75 6.10 -5.01
CA LYS A 416 -14.61 5.42 -4.37
C LYS A 416 -14.28 4.11 -5.08
N ALA A 417 -15.30 3.30 -5.37
CA ALA A 417 -15.15 2.05 -6.13
C ALA A 417 -14.53 2.31 -7.53
N LEU A 418 -15.02 3.33 -8.24
CA LEU A 418 -14.52 3.71 -9.55
C LEU A 418 -13.05 4.14 -9.51
N ARG A 419 -12.64 4.96 -8.52
CA ARG A 419 -11.22 5.34 -8.36
C ARG A 419 -10.35 4.12 -8.11
N SER A 420 -10.78 3.21 -7.23
CA SER A 420 -10.07 1.97 -7.00
C SER A 420 -9.88 1.16 -8.28
N SER A 421 -10.96 0.99 -9.05
CA SER A 421 -10.97 0.27 -10.32
C SER A 421 -10.05 0.88 -11.39
N ILE A 422 -10.00 2.21 -11.48
CA ILE A 422 -9.07 2.93 -12.38
C ILE A 422 -7.62 2.63 -12.00
N ILE A 423 -7.28 2.70 -10.70
CA ILE A 423 -5.92 2.48 -10.21
C ILE A 423 -5.45 1.05 -10.50
N LYS A 424 -6.33 0.07 -10.29
CA LYS A 424 -6.04 -1.32 -10.65
C LYS A 424 -5.82 -1.49 -12.16
N ALA A 425 -6.65 -0.86 -12.98
CA ALA A 425 -6.49 -0.88 -14.44
C ALA A 425 -5.11 -0.31 -14.85
N LEU A 426 -4.69 0.80 -14.26
CA LEU A 426 -3.37 1.40 -14.51
C LEU A 426 -2.21 0.47 -14.11
N SER A 427 -2.37 -0.27 -13.00
CA SER A 427 -1.35 -1.23 -12.55
C SER A 427 -1.28 -2.46 -13.47
N ALA A 428 -2.43 -2.95 -13.95
CA ALA A 428 -2.54 -4.14 -14.77
C ALA A 428 -2.19 -3.91 -16.26
N ASP A 429 -2.26 -2.67 -16.73
CA ASP A 429 -2.03 -2.34 -18.13
C ASP A 429 -0.56 -2.57 -18.52
N SER A 430 -0.31 -3.62 -19.30
CA SER A 430 1.02 -3.95 -19.82
C SER A 430 1.59 -2.89 -20.77
N ALA A 431 0.78 -2.07 -21.42
CA ALA A 431 1.23 -0.99 -22.30
C ALA A 431 1.62 0.28 -21.54
N SER A 432 1.38 0.34 -20.23
CA SER A 432 1.69 1.49 -19.38
C SER A 432 3.11 1.41 -18.80
N VAL A 433 3.77 2.57 -18.64
CA VAL A 433 4.97 2.69 -17.79
C VAL A 433 4.68 2.43 -16.31
N LEU A 434 3.40 2.53 -15.89
CA LEU A 434 2.92 2.18 -14.56
C LEU A 434 2.69 0.67 -14.37
N SER A 435 2.90 -0.13 -15.42
CA SER A 435 2.68 -1.58 -15.36
C SER A 435 3.48 -2.20 -14.21
N ASN A 436 2.77 -2.81 -13.25
CA ASN A 436 3.36 -3.42 -12.05
C ASN A 436 4.15 -2.46 -11.15
N LYS A 437 3.87 -1.15 -11.23
CA LYS A 437 4.52 -0.12 -10.41
C LYS A 437 3.68 0.32 -9.21
N ILE A 438 2.38 0.05 -9.22
CA ILE A 438 1.44 0.47 -8.16
C ILE A 438 1.15 -0.71 -7.24
N SER A 439 1.27 -0.48 -5.92
CA SER A 439 0.91 -1.45 -4.89
C SER A 439 -0.58 -1.77 -4.95
N VAL A 440 -0.92 -2.99 -5.30
CA VAL A 440 -2.29 -3.54 -5.21
C VAL A 440 -2.30 -4.52 -4.04
N GLY A 441 -3.30 -4.43 -3.19
CA GLY A 441 -3.39 -5.20 -1.94
C GLY A 441 -2.26 -4.88 -0.98
N GLU A 442 -1.46 -5.90 -0.67
CA GLU A 442 -0.25 -5.78 0.16
C GLU A 442 1.05 -6.00 -0.62
N ASP A 443 0.98 -5.97 -1.96
CA ASP A 443 2.17 -6.07 -2.81
C ASP A 443 3.12 -4.89 -2.56
N ILE A 444 4.39 -5.19 -2.31
CA ILE A 444 5.44 -4.17 -2.22
C ILE A 444 5.79 -3.74 -3.65
N SER A 445 5.47 -2.50 -3.99
CA SER A 445 5.72 -1.88 -5.29
C SER A 445 6.37 -0.50 -5.13
N ASP A 446 6.73 0.12 -6.26
CA ASP A 446 7.45 1.39 -6.30
C ASP A 446 6.55 2.57 -5.86
N LEU A 447 5.26 2.49 -6.20
CA LEU A 447 4.24 3.50 -5.89
C LEU A 447 3.14 2.91 -5.00
N ASN A 448 2.62 3.74 -4.09
CA ASN A 448 1.49 3.38 -3.24
C ASN A 448 0.16 3.64 -3.95
N PHE A 449 -0.90 2.96 -3.49
CA PHE A 449 -2.27 3.17 -3.97
C PHE A 449 -2.84 4.55 -3.59
N THR A 450 -2.58 4.99 -2.34
CA THR A 450 -3.17 6.20 -1.75
C THR A 450 -2.94 7.49 -2.57
N PRO A 451 -1.74 7.79 -3.10
CA PRO A 451 -1.53 9.01 -3.89
C PRO A 451 -2.33 9.07 -5.19
N PHE A 452 -2.59 7.93 -5.85
CA PHE A 452 -3.47 7.90 -7.01
C PHE A 452 -4.92 8.16 -6.61
N ASP A 453 -5.40 7.57 -5.51
CA ASP A 453 -6.76 7.81 -5.01
C ASP A 453 -6.97 9.29 -4.65
N ASN A 454 -6.02 9.87 -3.89
CA ASN A 454 -6.00 11.29 -3.55
C ASN A 454 -5.94 12.18 -4.80
N GLY A 455 -5.11 11.81 -5.79
CA GLY A 455 -4.95 12.54 -7.03
C GLY A 455 -6.22 12.53 -7.87
N LEU A 456 -6.85 11.36 -8.05
CA LEU A 456 -8.14 11.19 -8.72
C LEU A 456 -9.28 11.89 -7.98
N LEU A 457 -9.25 11.92 -6.63
CA LEU A 457 -10.24 12.62 -5.81
C LEU A 457 -10.17 14.14 -5.99
N GLN A 458 -8.97 14.69 -6.18
CA GLN A 458 -8.78 16.13 -6.44
C GLN A 458 -8.92 16.50 -7.92
N SER A 459 -8.74 15.52 -8.80
CA SER A 459 -8.80 15.68 -10.24
C SER A 459 -10.24 15.83 -10.73
N SER A 460 -10.44 16.77 -11.66
CA SER A 460 -11.71 16.98 -12.38
C SER A 460 -11.95 15.93 -13.47
N LEU A 461 -11.14 14.87 -13.56
CA LEU A 461 -11.43 13.72 -14.43
C LEU A 461 -12.67 12.94 -13.95
N LEU A 462 -12.98 13.03 -12.66
CA LEU A 462 -14.17 12.47 -12.03
C LEU A 462 -14.99 13.61 -11.38
N PRO A 463 -16.31 13.46 -11.27
CA PRO A 463 -17.14 14.46 -10.59
C PRO A 463 -16.92 14.37 -9.07
N ARG A 464 -17.26 15.44 -8.36
CA ARG A 464 -17.43 15.38 -6.90
C ARG A 464 -18.86 14.96 -6.57
N ALA A 465 -19.07 14.30 -5.43
CA ALA A 465 -20.39 13.88 -5.00
C ALA A 465 -20.58 13.95 -3.48
N SER A 466 -21.84 14.15 -3.08
CA SER A 466 -22.37 13.81 -1.76
C SER A 466 -22.86 12.35 -1.76
N LYS A 467 -23.47 11.88 -0.68
CA LYS A 467 -24.08 10.54 -0.62
C LYS A 467 -25.18 10.35 -1.68
N GLN A 468 -25.88 11.42 -2.05
CA GLN A 468 -27.09 11.33 -2.90
C GLN A 468 -26.89 11.94 -4.30
N THR A 469 -26.02 12.93 -4.47
CA THR A 469 -25.95 13.73 -5.71
C THR A 469 -24.52 14.10 -6.09
N TYR A 470 -24.28 14.33 -7.38
CA TYR A 470 -23.06 14.97 -7.86
C TYR A 470 -23.07 16.47 -7.52
N THR A 471 -21.91 17.04 -7.18
CA THR A 471 -21.80 18.39 -6.63
C THR A 471 -20.89 19.32 -7.43
N LYS A 472 -19.86 18.81 -8.11
CA LYS A 472 -18.93 19.61 -8.93
C LYS A 472 -18.35 18.82 -10.11
N ASP A 473 -17.84 19.57 -11.09
CA ASP A 473 -17.09 19.08 -12.26
C ASP A 473 -17.89 18.13 -13.18
N THR A 474 -19.22 18.15 -13.10
CA THR A 474 -20.12 17.24 -13.86
C THR A 474 -20.09 17.47 -15.37
N ASP A 475 -19.74 18.68 -15.80
CA ASP A 475 -19.66 19.16 -17.19
C ASP A 475 -18.26 18.99 -17.82
N VAL A 476 -17.22 18.77 -17.00
CA VAL A 476 -15.82 18.65 -17.46
C VAL A 476 -15.21 17.27 -17.23
N CYS A 477 -15.81 16.44 -16.37
CA CYS A 477 -15.32 15.10 -16.05
C CYS A 477 -15.58 14.07 -17.15
N MET A 478 -14.91 12.92 -17.10
CA MET A 478 -15.07 11.83 -18.07
C MET A 478 -16.15 10.80 -17.68
N TYR A 479 -16.91 11.10 -16.63
CA TYR A 479 -18.01 10.28 -16.14
C TYR A 479 -19.35 10.84 -16.62
N ASN A 480 -20.19 10.01 -17.25
CA ASN A 480 -21.51 10.44 -17.68
C ASN A 480 -22.49 10.42 -16.50
N THR A 481 -22.71 11.56 -15.87
CA THR A 481 -23.62 11.71 -14.72
C THR A 481 -25.09 11.57 -15.07
N GLN A 482 -25.45 11.64 -16.36
CA GLN A 482 -26.83 11.52 -16.84
C GLN A 482 -27.21 10.07 -17.16
N ASN A 483 -26.25 9.15 -17.22
CA ASN A 483 -26.52 7.74 -17.48
C ASN A 483 -27.09 7.06 -16.22
N LEU A 484 -28.33 6.55 -16.35
CA LEU A 484 -29.04 5.83 -15.29
C LEU A 484 -28.47 4.42 -15.04
N ASP A 485 -27.83 3.83 -16.05
CA ASP A 485 -27.06 2.60 -15.91
C ASP A 485 -25.68 2.94 -15.36
N HIS A 486 -25.57 2.87 -14.04
CA HIS A 486 -24.37 3.23 -13.32
C HIS A 486 -23.21 2.25 -13.57
N ASP A 487 -23.50 0.95 -13.77
CA ASP A 487 -22.47 -0.04 -14.08
C ASP A 487 -21.80 0.28 -15.43
N LYS A 488 -22.63 0.55 -16.44
CA LYS A 488 -22.14 0.97 -17.76
C LYS A 488 -21.39 2.30 -17.68
N ALA A 489 -21.93 3.30 -16.96
CA ALA A 489 -21.30 4.60 -16.81
C ALA A 489 -19.93 4.50 -16.13
N MET A 490 -19.81 3.69 -15.09
CA MET A 490 -18.57 3.45 -14.36
C MET A 490 -17.56 2.68 -15.21
N THR A 491 -17.98 1.62 -15.89
CA THR A 491 -17.12 0.80 -16.76
C THR A 491 -16.55 1.61 -17.93
N GLU A 492 -17.36 2.42 -18.59
CA GLU A 492 -16.89 3.32 -19.65
C GLU A 492 -15.95 4.40 -19.13
N CYS A 493 -16.28 5.02 -17.99
CA CYS A 493 -15.44 6.01 -17.34
C CYS A 493 -14.08 5.43 -16.95
N LYS A 494 -14.06 4.24 -16.34
CA LYS A 494 -12.84 3.50 -16.00
C LYS A 494 -11.93 3.38 -17.21
N LYS A 495 -12.46 2.91 -18.34
CA LYS A 495 -11.70 2.77 -19.59
C LYS A 495 -11.17 4.10 -20.10
N ARG A 496 -12.00 5.14 -20.15
CA ARG A 496 -11.61 6.49 -20.62
C ARG A 496 -10.49 7.08 -19.77
N VAL A 497 -10.67 7.11 -18.45
CA VAL A 497 -9.74 7.72 -17.51
C VAL A 497 -8.43 6.93 -17.43
N ALA A 498 -8.49 5.59 -17.35
CA ALA A 498 -7.27 4.77 -17.30
C ALA A 498 -6.42 4.92 -18.56
N ASN A 499 -7.05 4.91 -19.75
CA ASN A 499 -6.34 5.13 -21.01
C ASN A 499 -5.73 6.53 -21.11
N PHE A 500 -6.47 7.56 -20.68
CA PHE A 500 -5.98 8.93 -20.67
C PHE A 500 -4.77 9.12 -19.75
N ILE A 501 -4.85 8.62 -18.52
CA ILE A 501 -3.74 8.69 -17.56
C ILE A 501 -2.54 7.90 -18.11
N ARG A 502 -2.75 6.71 -18.68
CA ARG A 502 -1.67 5.93 -19.30
C ARG A 502 -0.93 6.74 -20.37
N GLU A 503 -1.64 7.32 -21.32
CA GLU A 503 -0.99 8.08 -22.40
C GLU A 503 -0.24 9.30 -21.87
N CYS A 504 -0.76 10.00 -20.85
CA CYS A 504 -0.04 11.10 -20.22
C CYS A 504 1.27 10.65 -19.56
N TYR A 505 1.26 9.52 -18.86
CA TYR A 505 2.47 8.95 -18.25
C TYR A 505 3.48 8.47 -19.30
N ASN A 506 3.01 7.77 -20.35
CA ASN A 506 3.87 7.30 -21.43
C ASN A 506 4.49 8.46 -22.20
N TYR A 507 3.72 9.51 -22.48
CA TYR A 507 4.21 10.71 -23.15
C TYR A 507 5.30 11.41 -22.34
N VAL A 508 5.04 11.72 -21.06
CA VAL A 508 6.04 12.37 -20.20
C VAL A 508 7.28 11.49 -19.98
N HIS A 509 7.13 10.17 -19.94
CA HIS A 509 8.27 9.24 -19.89
C HIS A 509 9.14 9.28 -21.16
N GLY A 510 8.52 9.46 -22.33
CA GLY A 510 9.24 9.55 -23.61
C GLY A 510 10.04 10.85 -23.76
N GLU A 511 9.54 11.94 -23.18
CA GLU A 511 10.14 13.28 -23.33
C GLU A 511 11.10 13.67 -22.19
N LEU A 512 10.94 13.10 -20.99
CA LEU A 512 11.72 13.47 -19.80
C LEU A 512 12.87 12.48 -19.55
N ASP A 513 14.02 12.99 -19.06
CA ASP A 513 15.13 12.14 -18.62
C ASP A 513 14.69 11.11 -17.56
N GLU A 514 15.18 9.87 -17.69
CA GLU A 514 14.79 8.73 -16.85
C GLU A 514 15.00 8.99 -15.34
N LYS A 515 16.04 9.74 -14.97
CA LYS A 515 16.30 10.09 -13.56
C LYS A 515 15.27 11.09 -13.06
N LEU A 516 14.99 12.14 -13.83
CA LEU A 516 13.97 13.14 -13.49
C LEU A 516 12.57 12.53 -13.42
N PHE A 517 12.23 11.66 -14.38
CA PHE A 517 10.97 10.92 -14.37
C PHE A 517 10.82 10.08 -13.10
N LYS A 518 11.87 9.37 -12.69
CA LYS A 518 11.88 8.60 -11.44
C LYS A 518 11.70 9.45 -10.19
N GLU A 519 12.37 10.60 -10.13
CA GLU A 519 12.40 11.44 -8.94
C GLU A 519 11.15 12.30 -8.76
N PHE A 520 10.58 12.83 -9.86
CA PHE A 520 9.50 13.82 -9.82
C PHE A 520 8.15 13.34 -10.34
N ILE A 521 8.07 12.21 -11.04
CA ILE A 521 6.79 11.65 -11.55
C ILE A 521 6.49 10.29 -10.90
N MET A 522 7.43 9.34 -11.02
CA MET A 522 7.34 7.98 -10.46
C MET A 522 7.70 7.94 -8.96
N CYS A 523 7.21 8.91 -8.20
CA CYS A 523 7.22 8.90 -6.75
C CYS A 523 5.82 9.25 -6.23
N ASN A 524 5.50 8.84 -4.99
CA ASN A 524 4.16 9.03 -4.43
C ASN A 524 3.66 10.49 -4.49
N ARG A 525 4.52 11.47 -4.22
CA ARG A 525 4.13 12.89 -4.28
C ARG A 525 3.94 13.39 -5.71
N GLY A 526 4.88 13.02 -6.59
CA GLY A 526 4.83 13.32 -8.02
C GLY A 526 3.58 12.77 -8.68
N THR A 527 3.24 11.51 -8.40
CA THR A 527 2.05 10.83 -8.89
C THR A 527 0.76 11.55 -8.50
N TYR A 528 0.59 11.92 -7.23
CA TYR A 528 -0.56 12.70 -6.79
C TYR A 528 -0.69 14.00 -7.60
N ALA A 529 0.40 14.76 -7.65
CA ALA A 529 0.42 16.07 -8.28
C ALA A 529 0.18 15.97 -9.80
N PHE A 530 0.78 14.98 -10.45
CA PHE A 530 0.64 14.76 -11.89
C PHE A 530 -0.77 14.32 -12.29
N VAL A 531 -1.40 13.40 -11.55
CA VAL A 531 -2.79 12.98 -11.82
C VAL A 531 -3.79 14.14 -11.63
N ALA A 532 -3.57 14.98 -10.61
CA ALA A 532 -4.38 16.17 -10.41
C ALA A 532 -4.10 17.26 -11.47
N LEU A 533 -2.84 17.44 -11.89
CA LEU A 533 -2.42 18.36 -12.95
C LEU A 533 -3.16 18.05 -14.26
N ILE A 534 -3.06 16.82 -14.77
CA ILE A 534 -3.70 16.44 -16.04
C ILE A 534 -5.22 16.60 -15.99
N GLY A 535 -5.84 16.41 -14.81
CA GLY A 535 -7.25 16.70 -14.60
C GLY A 535 -7.57 18.18 -14.73
N SER A 536 -6.77 19.05 -14.11
CA SER A 536 -6.97 20.50 -14.18
C SER A 536 -6.72 21.06 -15.59
N ILE A 537 -5.75 20.53 -16.33
CA ILE A 537 -5.55 20.88 -17.74
C ILE A 537 -6.75 20.42 -18.57
N ASN A 538 -7.23 19.19 -18.37
CA ASN A 538 -8.43 18.69 -19.02
C ASN A 538 -9.64 19.61 -18.77
N LYS A 539 -9.86 20.04 -17.53
CA LYS A 539 -10.92 21.00 -17.17
C LYS A 539 -10.76 22.31 -17.94
N HIS A 540 -9.57 22.90 -17.93
CA HIS A 540 -9.30 24.13 -18.69
C HIS A 540 -9.58 23.98 -20.19
N LEU A 541 -9.15 22.87 -20.81
CA LEU A 541 -9.37 22.58 -22.23
C LEU A 541 -10.87 22.43 -22.57
N VAL A 542 -11.65 21.77 -21.71
CA VAL A 542 -13.11 21.64 -21.90
C VAL A 542 -13.79 23.00 -21.71
N THR A 543 -13.46 23.73 -20.64
CA THR A 543 -14.09 25.03 -20.34
C THR A 543 -13.86 26.07 -21.42
N LYS A 544 -12.68 26.08 -22.06
CA LYS A 544 -12.39 26.99 -23.17
C LYS A 544 -12.89 26.51 -24.54
N GLY A 545 -13.56 25.34 -24.59
CA GLY A 545 -14.09 24.76 -25.82
C GLY A 545 -13.05 24.16 -26.77
N ALA A 546 -11.82 23.92 -26.31
CA ALA A 546 -10.78 23.29 -27.14
C ALA A 546 -11.05 21.79 -27.36
N ILE A 547 -11.73 21.14 -26.42
CA ILE A 547 -12.20 19.76 -26.53
C ILE A 547 -13.59 19.62 -25.90
N GLU A 548 -14.34 18.62 -26.36
CA GLU A 548 -15.60 18.21 -25.72
C GLU A 548 -15.36 17.26 -24.55
N GLN A 549 -16.32 17.19 -23.62
CA GLN A 549 -16.28 16.34 -22.43
C GLN A 549 -15.91 14.88 -22.74
N PHE A 550 -16.54 14.28 -23.77
CA PHE A 550 -16.33 12.89 -24.18
C PHE A 550 -15.58 12.74 -25.52
N THR A 551 -14.72 13.70 -25.87
CA THR A 551 -13.90 13.59 -27.09
C THR A 551 -12.98 12.37 -27.08
N SER A 552 -12.50 11.95 -28.26
CA SER A 552 -11.60 10.80 -28.42
C SER A 552 -10.26 11.02 -27.72
N LEU A 553 -9.60 9.91 -27.34
CA LEU A 553 -8.30 9.95 -26.68
C LEU A 553 -7.25 10.70 -27.51
N GLU A 554 -7.20 10.44 -28.82
CA GLU A 554 -6.27 11.09 -29.75
C GLU A 554 -6.45 12.61 -29.78
N LYS A 555 -7.69 13.10 -29.99
CA LYS A 555 -7.98 14.54 -29.99
C LYS A 555 -7.64 15.19 -28.65
N ARG A 556 -7.92 14.49 -27.55
CA ARG A 556 -7.59 14.95 -26.20
C ARG A 556 -6.09 15.06 -25.99
N MET A 557 -5.32 14.04 -26.38
CA MET A 557 -3.86 14.05 -26.25
C MET A 557 -3.24 15.16 -27.09
N ASN A 558 -3.70 15.35 -28.33
CA ASN A 558 -3.23 16.44 -29.19
C ASN A 558 -3.44 17.83 -28.55
N ALA A 559 -4.58 18.05 -27.88
CA ALA A 559 -4.84 19.30 -27.16
C ALA A 559 -4.06 19.42 -25.84
N MET A 560 -3.65 18.29 -25.24
CA MET A 560 -2.88 18.24 -24.00
C MET A 560 -1.38 18.45 -24.21
N HIS A 561 -0.81 18.00 -25.34
CA HIS A 561 0.64 18.05 -25.59
C HIS A 561 1.26 19.43 -25.32
N PRO A 562 0.71 20.57 -25.81
CA PRO A 562 1.32 21.88 -25.56
C PRO A 562 1.47 22.23 -24.07
N TYR A 563 0.59 21.71 -23.22
CA TYR A 563 0.64 21.91 -21.77
C TYR A 563 1.62 20.94 -21.09
N LEU A 564 1.68 19.70 -21.57
CA LEU A 564 2.64 18.71 -21.10
C LEU A 564 4.08 19.08 -21.51
N ASP A 565 4.28 19.67 -22.68
CA ASP A 565 5.58 20.17 -23.15
C ASP A 565 6.13 21.27 -22.23
N ILE A 566 5.28 22.24 -21.84
CA ILE A 566 5.66 23.29 -20.88
C ILE A 566 6.07 22.65 -19.54
N PHE A 567 5.31 21.65 -19.08
CA PHE A 567 5.59 20.95 -17.84
C PHE A 567 6.88 20.10 -17.89
N VAL A 568 7.13 19.38 -18.98
CA VAL A 568 8.36 18.62 -19.21
C VAL A 568 9.57 19.56 -19.25
N ASN A 569 9.44 20.70 -19.95
CA ASN A 569 10.49 21.71 -20.00
C ASN A 569 10.78 22.30 -18.61
N TYR A 570 9.76 22.52 -17.78
CA TYR A 570 9.93 22.94 -16.39
C TYR A 570 10.70 21.92 -15.55
N LEU A 571 10.37 20.62 -15.63
CA LEU A 571 11.11 19.59 -14.89
C LEU A 571 12.55 19.43 -15.40
N SER A 572 12.76 19.59 -16.71
CA SER A 572 14.09 19.53 -17.33
C SER A 572 14.97 20.72 -16.92
N ASN A 573 14.35 21.86 -16.61
CA ASN A 573 15.01 23.10 -16.20
C ASN A 573 14.54 23.57 -14.82
N LEU A 574 14.47 22.63 -13.86
CA LEU A 574 13.85 22.87 -12.57
C LEU A 574 14.59 23.98 -11.79
N PRO A 575 13.92 25.08 -11.39
CA PRO A 575 14.57 26.13 -10.62
C PRO A 575 15.08 25.58 -9.28
N ALA A 576 16.32 25.93 -8.87
CA ALA A 576 16.94 25.38 -7.66
C ALA A 576 16.10 25.59 -6.37
N VAL A 577 15.33 26.69 -6.30
CA VAL A 577 14.41 26.96 -5.19
C VAL A 577 13.26 25.95 -5.17
N ASP A 578 12.65 25.69 -6.33
CA ASP A 578 11.57 24.72 -6.48
C ASP A 578 12.09 23.29 -6.25
N GLU A 579 13.26 22.96 -6.79
CA GLU A 579 13.89 21.65 -6.60
C GLU A 579 14.12 21.35 -5.11
N ASN A 580 14.73 22.28 -4.37
CA ASN A 580 14.95 22.12 -2.95
C ASN A 580 13.62 21.98 -2.20
N GLU A 581 12.63 22.83 -2.48
CA GLU A 581 11.33 22.74 -1.82
C GLU A 581 10.66 21.39 -2.08
N LEU A 582 10.57 20.95 -3.34
CA LEU A 582 9.93 19.69 -3.71
C LEU A 582 10.64 18.48 -3.06
N ARG A 583 11.97 18.47 -3.02
CA ARG A 583 12.76 17.39 -2.41
C ARG A 583 12.63 17.34 -0.90
N PHE A 584 12.56 18.49 -0.22
CA PHE A 584 12.61 18.54 1.25
C PHE A 584 11.25 18.67 1.93
N ILE A 585 10.21 19.17 1.26
CA ILE A 585 8.89 19.33 1.87
C ILE A 585 8.32 18.00 2.39
N ARG A 586 7.70 18.04 3.58
CA ARG A 586 7.11 16.89 4.29
C ARG A 586 5.72 17.25 4.82
N GLY A 587 4.96 16.25 5.26
CA GLY A 587 3.64 16.45 5.87
C GLY A 587 2.50 16.66 4.86
N GLN A 588 1.32 17.02 5.37
CA GLN A 588 0.08 17.14 4.57
C GLN A 588 0.15 18.23 3.49
N GLN A 589 0.93 19.30 3.70
CA GLN A 589 1.08 20.38 2.73
C GLN A 589 1.88 19.98 1.49
N ALA A 590 2.70 18.92 1.56
CA ALA A 590 3.57 18.50 0.47
C ALA A 590 2.80 18.20 -0.82
N GLU A 591 1.66 17.52 -0.72
CA GLU A 591 0.80 17.21 -1.86
C GLU A 591 0.30 18.50 -2.56
N ARG A 592 -0.19 19.47 -1.79
CA ARG A 592 -0.68 20.76 -2.33
C ARG A 592 0.45 21.57 -2.96
N THR A 593 1.61 21.65 -2.32
CA THR A 593 2.77 22.38 -2.86
C THR A 593 3.25 21.78 -4.17
N TRP A 594 3.39 20.46 -4.25
CA TRP A 594 3.78 19.77 -5.48
C TRP A 594 2.80 20.07 -6.62
N LEU A 595 1.50 19.93 -6.36
CA LEU A 595 0.46 20.25 -7.35
C LEU A 595 0.54 21.72 -7.79
N CYS A 596 0.60 22.67 -6.86
CA CYS A 596 0.62 24.09 -7.21
C CYS A 596 1.91 24.50 -7.94
N ARG A 597 3.07 23.91 -7.63
CA ARG A 597 4.31 24.13 -8.40
C ARG A 597 4.16 23.64 -9.85
N PHE A 598 3.59 22.46 -10.04
CA PHE A 598 3.33 21.91 -11.37
C PHE A 598 2.35 22.80 -12.14
N GLN A 599 1.24 23.23 -11.52
CA GLN A 599 0.27 24.13 -12.14
C GLN A 599 0.88 25.51 -12.46
N ASN A 600 1.67 26.06 -11.54
CA ASN A 600 2.33 27.36 -11.72
C ASN A 600 3.34 27.34 -12.86
N SER A 601 4.01 26.21 -13.10
CA SER A 601 4.94 26.07 -14.22
C SER A 601 4.26 26.34 -15.57
N ILE A 602 3.02 25.88 -15.71
CA ILE A 602 2.20 26.12 -16.89
C ILE A 602 1.64 27.54 -16.88
N HIS A 603 1.08 27.99 -15.75
CA HIS A 603 0.47 29.32 -15.62
C HIS A 603 1.43 30.46 -15.99
N LYS A 604 2.72 30.33 -15.64
CA LYS A 604 3.75 31.33 -15.98
C LYS A 604 3.93 31.53 -17.48
N ILE A 605 3.77 30.47 -18.28
CA ILE A 605 3.92 30.51 -19.73
C ILE A 605 2.57 30.78 -20.41
N ASN A 606 1.49 30.25 -19.85
CA ASN A 606 0.12 30.43 -20.32
C ASN A 606 -0.78 30.93 -19.17
N PRO A 607 -0.90 32.26 -18.99
CA PRO A 607 -1.70 32.84 -17.91
C PRO A 607 -3.20 32.52 -17.97
N GLU A 608 -3.75 32.17 -19.14
CA GLU A 608 -5.16 31.73 -19.27
C GLU A 608 -5.41 30.41 -18.52
N TYR A 609 -4.38 29.59 -18.33
CA TYR A 609 -4.45 28.43 -17.47
C TYR A 609 -4.30 28.87 -16.00
N ASN A 610 -5.43 29.15 -15.34
CA ASN A 610 -5.50 29.50 -13.93
C ASN A 610 -6.44 28.56 -13.16
N PRO A 611 -5.97 27.36 -12.76
CA PRO A 611 -6.81 26.38 -12.08
C PRO A 611 -7.24 26.83 -10.66
N ASP A 612 -8.37 26.31 -10.21
CA ASP A 612 -9.02 26.68 -8.95
C ASP A 612 -8.04 26.68 -7.74
N GLY A 613 -7.90 27.85 -7.11
CA GLY A 613 -7.09 28.05 -5.91
C GLY A 613 -5.58 28.17 -6.13
N LEU A 614 -5.09 28.18 -7.38
CA LEU A 614 -3.67 28.44 -7.67
C LEU A 614 -3.29 29.86 -7.27
N GLU A 615 -4.04 30.86 -7.71
CA GLU A 615 -3.74 32.27 -7.42
C GLU A 615 -3.74 32.56 -5.92
N THR A 616 -4.73 32.03 -5.17
CA THR A 616 -4.75 32.14 -3.71
C THR A 616 -3.50 31.54 -3.08
N TRP A 617 -3.06 30.37 -3.57
CA TRP A 617 -1.84 29.74 -3.07
C TRP A 617 -0.58 30.53 -3.41
N LEU A 618 -0.49 31.09 -4.62
CA LEU A 618 0.63 31.94 -5.02
C LEU A 618 0.75 33.16 -4.11
N LYS A 619 -0.38 33.81 -3.78
CA LYS A 619 -0.41 34.93 -2.84
C LYS A 619 0.05 34.53 -1.44
N THR A 620 -0.28 33.32 -0.97
CA THR A 620 0.24 32.87 0.34
C THR A 620 1.74 32.58 0.32
N GLN A 621 2.34 32.37 -0.85
CA GLN A 621 3.80 32.19 -0.96
C GLN A 621 4.58 33.51 -0.91
N ASP A 622 3.91 34.67 -0.95
CA ASP A 622 4.55 35.98 -0.90
C ASP A 622 5.22 36.22 0.46
N ALA A 623 6.54 36.38 0.46
CA ALA A 623 7.33 36.57 1.68
C ALA A 623 7.02 37.90 2.39
N GLY A 624 6.71 38.96 1.63
CA GLY A 624 6.31 40.26 2.18
C GLY A 624 4.96 40.19 2.87
N LEU A 625 4.00 39.45 2.32
CA LEU A 625 2.70 39.20 2.93
C LEU A 625 2.83 38.45 4.26
N GLN A 626 3.64 37.39 4.30
CA GLN A 626 3.85 36.64 5.55
C GLN A 626 4.60 37.46 6.61
N GLN A 627 5.53 38.32 6.18
CA GLN A 627 6.22 39.25 7.07
C GLN A 627 5.24 40.29 7.66
N LYS A 628 4.37 40.88 6.82
CA LYS A 628 3.29 41.77 7.29
C LYS A 628 2.34 41.08 8.28
N ALA A 629 1.97 39.82 8.01
CA ALA A 629 1.15 39.03 8.92
C ALA A 629 1.80 38.91 10.30
N LYS A 630 3.10 38.58 10.33
CA LYS A 630 3.88 38.50 11.56
C LYS A 630 3.89 39.82 12.32
N GLU A 631 4.22 40.91 11.62
CA GLU A 631 4.24 42.25 12.21
C GLU A 631 2.89 42.66 12.80
N PHE A 632 1.77 42.44 12.10
CA PHE A 632 0.45 42.77 12.64
C PHE A 632 0.09 41.90 13.85
N THR A 633 0.36 40.59 13.83
CA THR A 633 0.07 39.73 15.00
C THR A 633 0.85 40.15 16.24
N GLU A 634 2.11 40.55 16.09
CA GLU A 634 2.96 41.06 17.19
C GLU A 634 2.45 42.41 17.71
N LYS A 635 2.15 43.36 16.81
CA LYS A 635 1.63 44.69 17.15
C LYS A 635 0.28 44.61 17.86
N ILE A 636 -0.67 43.83 17.32
CA ILE A 636 -2.00 43.65 17.92
C ILE A 636 -1.87 43.05 19.32
N PHE A 637 -1.02 42.03 19.48
CA PHE A 637 -0.79 41.41 20.79
C PHE A 637 -0.22 42.42 21.81
N ALA A 638 0.76 43.22 21.42
CA ALA A 638 1.34 44.25 22.28
C ALA A 638 0.30 45.30 22.72
N ILE A 639 -0.50 45.81 21.78
CA ILE A 639 -1.58 46.77 22.06
C ILE A 639 -2.63 46.15 23.00
N LEU A 640 -3.05 44.91 22.73
CA LEU A 640 -4.03 44.23 23.57
C LEU A 640 -3.51 44.02 24.98
N LYS A 641 -2.28 43.50 25.14
CA LYS A 641 -1.67 43.28 26.46
C LYS A 641 -1.63 44.58 27.26
N ALA A 642 -1.13 45.66 26.67
CA ALA A 642 -1.06 46.96 27.33
C ALA A 642 -2.44 47.52 27.69
N ASN A 643 -3.37 47.58 26.73
CA ASN A 643 -4.69 48.17 26.93
C ASN A 643 -5.55 47.40 27.93
N VAL A 644 -5.49 46.06 27.90
CA VAL A 644 -6.24 45.20 28.83
C VAL A 644 -5.71 45.36 30.26
N LEU A 645 -4.39 45.34 30.46
CA LEU A 645 -3.78 45.48 31.79
C LEU A 645 -4.01 46.87 32.37
N ASN A 646 -3.77 47.94 31.60
CA ASN A 646 -4.02 49.31 32.03
C ASN A 646 -5.49 49.51 32.43
N ARG A 647 -6.42 48.90 31.69
CA ARG A 647 -7.85 49.01 32.01
C ARG A 647 -8.27 48.21 33.23
N LEU A 648 -7.64 47.06 33.47
CA LEU A 648 -7.86 46.33 34.72
C LEU A 648 -7.36 47.11 35.93
N GLN A 649 -6.20 47.74 35.82
CA GLN A 649 -5.64 48.60 36.84
C GLN A 649 -6.54 49.81 37.11
N ASP A 650 -7.09 50.45 36.08
CA ASP A 650 -8.04 51.55 36.27
C ASP A 650 -9.37 51.09 36.90
N LEU A 651 -9.88 49.92 36.51
CA LEU A 651 -11.16 49.41 36.99
C LEU A 651 -11.12 48.92 38.45
N TYR A 652 -10.03 48.28 38.87
CA TYR A 652 -9.93 47.61 40.17
C TYR A 652 -8.84 48.18 41.08
N GLU A 653 -8.12 49.20 40.62
CA GLU A 653 -7.04 49.89 41.34
C GLU A 653 -6.06 48.88 41.96
N ASN A 654 -5.74 49.00 43.25
CA ASN A 654 -4.77 48.14 43.94
C ASN A 654 -5.18 46.66 44.02
N SER A 655 -6.44 46.32 43.72
CA SER A 655 -6.99 44.95 43.79
C SER A 655 -7.10 44.25 42.43
N TRP A 656 -6.56 44.86 41.36
CA TRP A 656 -6.72 44.33 40.01
C TRP A 656 -6.13 42.92 39.82
N GLU A 657 -5.02 42.61 40.47
CA GLU A 657 -4.40 41.28 40.39
C GLU A 657 -5.25 40.18 41.03
N ASP A 658 -5.94 40.50 42.14
CA ASP A 658 -6.84 39.56 42.81
C ASP A 658 -8.00 39.15 41.88
N ASN A 659 -8.43 40.06 41.01
CA ASN A 659 -9.50 39.83 40.04
C ASN A 659 -9.09 38.92 38.86
N VAL A 660 -7.79 38.66 38.68
CA VAL A 660 -7.23 37.78 37.65
C VAL A 660 -6.33 36.67 38.21
N ASN A 661 -6.51 36.30 39.48
CA ASN A 661 -5.65 35.34 40.18
C ASN A 661 -5.51 33.97 39.47
N ASP A 662 -6.58 33.44 38.86
CA ASP A 662 -6.52 32.18 38.11
C ASP A 662 -5.61 32.28 36.87
N ILE A 663 -5.63 33.42 36.20
CA ILE A 663 -4.76 33.71 35.05
C ILE A 663 -3.32 33.92 35.52
N LYS A 664 -3.12 34.64 36.62
CA LYS A 664 -1.81 34.81 37.26
C LYS A 664 -1.16 33.46 37.58
N LYS A 665 -1.90 32.51 38.17
CA LYS A 665 -1.43 31.14 38.42
C LYS A 665 -1.05 30.39 37.14
N SER A 666 -1.85 30.51 36.08
CA SER A 666 -1.58 29.91 34.77
C SER A 666 -0.31 30.47 34.13
N CYS A 667 -0.07 31.78 34.23
CA CYS A 667 1.12 32.45 33.72
C CYS A 667 2.38 32.04 34.49
N LEU A 668 2.31 32.00 35.83
CA LEU A 668 3.42 31.53 36.67
C LEU A 668 3.79 30.07 36.36
N THR A 669 2.79 29.21 36.12
CA THR A 669 3.02 27.82 35.72
C THR A 669 3.77 27.74 34.38
N ARG A 670 3.42 28.60 33.41
CA ARG A 670 4.13 28.67 32.12
C ARG A 670 5.56 29.15 32.26
N LEU A 671 5.84 30.16 33.10
CA LEU A 671 7.21 30.61 33.35
C LEU A 671 8.08 29.49 33.94
N ILE A 672 7.54 28.74 34.91
CA ILE A 672 8.23 27.58 35.48
C ILE A 672 8.49 26.51 34.42
N GLN A 673 7.54 26.26 33.51
CA GLN A 673 7.75 25.29 32.42
C GLN A 673 8.78 25.74 31.38
N LEU A 674 8.93 27.06 31.17
CA LEU A 674 9.84 27.61 30.17
C LEU A 674 11.28 27.76 30.68
N HIS A 675 11.44 28.09 31.97
CA HIS A 675 12.73 28.48 32.55
C HIS A 675 13.13 27.66 33.79
N GLY A 676 12.29 26.75 34.28
CA GLY A 676 12.53 26.03 35.53
C GLY A 676 13.73 25.08 35.53
N ASP A 677 14.27 24.78 34.34
CA ASP A 677 15.49 23.99 34.14
C ASP A 677 16.75 24.86 33.99
N ASP A 678 16.64 26.20 34.01
CA ASP A 678 17.77 27.13 33.92
C ASP A 678 18.46 27.28 35.29
N ASP A 679 19.80 27.19 35.32
CA ASP A 679 20.60 27.22 36.57
C ASP A 679 20.44 28.52 37.39
N ASP A 680 20.07 29.62 36.73
CA ASP A 680 19.87 30.96 37.34
C ASP A 680 18.38 31.32 37.53
N PHE A 681 17.46 30.34 37.46
CA PHE A 681 16.02 30.60 37.56
C PHE A 681 15.58 31.08 38.95
N ASP A 682 15.16 32.34 39.03
CA ASP A 682 14.46 32.90 40.19
C ASP A 682 13.10 33.48 39.76
N LEU A 683 12.02 32.80 40.15
CA LEU A 683 10.65 33.22 39.87
C LEU A 683 10.32 34.62 40.45
N GLN A 684 11.03 35.09 41.48
CA GLN A 684 10.82 36.42 42.05
C GLN A 684 11.36 37.55 41.16
N THR A 685 12.23 37.23 40.21
CA THR A 685 12.82 38.21 39.27
C THR A 685 12.00 38.41 38.00
N LEU A 686 10.97 37.59 37.80
CA LEU A 686 10.13 37.58 36.59
C LEU A 686 8.73 38.14 36.87
N GLU A 687 8.27 39.03 36.00
CA GLU A 687 6.91 39.54 36.06
C GLU A 687 5.93 38.51 35.46
N TRP A 688 4.92 38.08 36.23
CA TRP A 688 3.97 37.08 35.77
C TRP A 688 3.24 37.52 34.49
N THR A 689 3.09 38.83 34.30
CA THR A 689 2.45 39.41 33.11
C THR A 689 3.23 39.15 31.82
N ASP A 690 4.51 38.79 31.90
CA ASP A 690 5.35 38.46 30.74
C ASP A 690 4.96 37.14 30.08
N ALA A 691 4.34 36.24 30.83
CA ALA A 691 3.83 34.97 30.29
C ALA A 691 2.38 35.03 29.81
N ILE A 692 1.69 36.18 29.84
CA ILE A 692 0.32 36.32 29.33
C ILE A 692 0.27 35.96 27.84
N ASP A 693 -0.74 35.19 27.43
CA ASP A 693 -1.02 34.88 26.02
C ASP A 693 -2.37 35.47 25.55
N LEU A 694 -2.70 35.28 24.26
CA LEU A 694 -3.96 35.76 23.69
C LEU A 694 -5.21 35.07 24.29
N SER A 695 -5.08 33.84 24.78
CA SER A 695 -6.18 33.10 25.40
C SER A 695 -6.52 33.71 26.77
N ASP A 696 -5.49 34.09 27.53
CA ASP A 696 -5.65 34.81 28.80
C ASP A 696 -6.32 36.16 28.59
N LEU A 697 -5.83 36.96 27.63
CA LEU A 697 -6.41 38.26 27.30
C LEU A 697 -7.88 38.14 26.89
N LYS A 698 -8.22 37.12 26.10
CA LYS A 698 -9.60 36.80 25.76
C LYS A 698 -10.45 36.55 26.99
N SER A 699 -10.00 35.69 27.92
CA SER A 699 -10.72 35.40 29.15
C SER A 699 -10.93 36.63 30.03
N ILE A 700 -9.94 37.53 30.11
CA ILE A 700 -10.06 38.81 30.82
C ILE A 700 -11.13 39.69 30.18
N ILE A 701 -11.07 39.89 28.86
CA ILE A 701 -12.03 40.72 28.11
C ILE A 701 -13.45 40.15 28.26
N GLU A 702 -13.61 38.83 28.20
CA GLU A 702 -14.89 38.17 28.38
C GLU A 702 -15.42 38.37 29.80
N LYS A 703 -14.61 38.17 30.83
CA LYS A 703 -15.04 38.35 32.23
C LYS A 703 -15.48 39.78 32.53
N ASN A 704 -14.78 40.77 31.96
CA ASN A 704 -14.98 42.20 32.24
C ASN A 704 -15.80 42.94 31.19
N TRP A 705 -16.46 42.21 30.27
CA TRP A 705 -17.11 42.77 29.07
C TRP A 705 -18.05 43.94 29.34
N THR A 706 -18.87 43.85 30.40
CA THR A 706 -19.86 44.86 30.79
C THR A 706 -19.47 45.66 32.04
N ALA A 707 -18.24 45.51 32.53
CA ALA A 707 -17.81 46.20 33.73
C ALA A 707 -17.82 47.72 33.55
N THR A 708 -18.22 48.43 34.61
CA THR A 708 -18.31 49.90 34.68
C THR A 708 -17.74 50.36 36.02
N LYS A 709 -17.07 51.51 36.03
CA LYS A 709 -16.60 52.16 37.26
C LYS A 709 -17.70 53.07 37.79
N ALA A 710 -18.16 52.82 39.02
CA ALA A 710 -19.20 53.65 39.64
C ALA A 710 -18.66 55.07 39.86
N GLU A 711 -19.47 56.09 39.57
CA GLU A 711 -19.14 57.52 39.73
C GLU A 711 -18.09 58.09 38.75
N ASP A 712 -17.61 57.30 37.78
CA ASP A 712 -16.73 57.77 36.70
C ASP A 712 -17.40 57.63 35.33
N SER A 713 -17.94 58.74 34.82
CA SER A 713 -18.57 58.81 33.50
C SER A 713 -17.57 58.81 32.34
N SER A 714 -16.27 58.95 32.62
CA SER A 714 -15.21 58.94 31.62
C SER A 714 -14.65 57.54 31.35
N PHE A 715 -14.94 56.57 32.21
CA PHE A 715 -14.50 55.17 32.04
C PHE A 715 -15.10 54.53 30.79
N VAL A 716 -14.25 53.91 29.96
CA VAL A 716 -14.64 53.24 28.72
C VAL A 716 -14.73 51.72 28.94
N PRO A 717 -15.94 51.12 28.94
CA PRO A 717 -16.11 49.68 29.13
C PRO A 717 -15.42 48.86 28.02
N PHE A 718 -14.99 47.63 28.36
CA PHE A 718 -14.39 46.69 27.39
C PHE A 718 -15.27 46.49 26.14
N LYS A 719 -16.60 46.41 26.29
CA LYS A 719 -17.53 46.27 25.15
C LYS A 719 -17.45 47.39 24.11
N LYS A 720 -16.91 48.57 24.44
CA LYS A 720 -16.84 49.71 23.52
C LYS A 720 -15.64 49.59 22.57
N ASP A 721 -14.50 49.15 23.08
CA ASP A 721 -13.25 49.13 22.29
C ASP A 721 -12.93 47.76 21.67
N TYR A 722 -13.46 46.68 22.25
CA TYR A 722 -13.18 45.32 21.76
C TYR A 722 -14.34 44.72 20.94
N ALA A 723 -15.42 45.46 20.73
CA ALA A 723 -16.48 45.08 19.79
C ALA A 723 -16.09 45.45 18.36
N ILE A 724 -15.27 44.61 17.72
CA ILE A 724 -14.74 44.83 16.37
C ILE A 724 -15.49 43.97 15.37
N LYS A 725 -16.09 44.60 14.36
CA LYS A 725 -16.90 43.92 13.34
C LYS A 725 -16.02 43.44 12.18
N VAL A 726 -15.42 42.26 12.34
CA VAL A 726 -14.68 41.57 11.27
C VAL A 726 -15.59 40.72 10.35
N ASN A 727 -16.77 40.35 10.83
CA ASN A 727 -17.72 39.47 10.13
C ASN A 727 -19.08 40.15 9.90
N ASN A 728 -19.85 39.61 8.93
CA ASN A 728 -21.20 40.11 8.62
C ASN A 728 -22.19 39.90 9.77
N VAL A 729 -21.92 38.94 10.66
CA VAL A 729 -22.74 38.63 11.85
C VAL A 729 -22.15 39.35 13.06
N PHE A 730 -22.95 40.20 13.73
CA PHE A 730 -22.46 41.12 14.77
C PHE A 730 -23.54 41.49 15.82
N GLY A 731 -24.26 40.49 16.33
CA GLY A 731 -25.33 40.68 17.31
C GLY A 731 -24.86 40.47 18.75
N ASN A 732 -24.48 39.25 19.08
CA ASN A 732 -24.20 38.83 20.46
C ASN A 732 -22.72 39.02 20.85
N LYS A 733 -22.40 38.84 22.14
CA LYS A 733 -21.04 38.98 22.69
C LYS A 733 -20.02 38.06 22.01
N ALA A 734 -20.38 36.81 21.71
CA ALA A 734 -19.48 35.85 21.09
C ALA A 734 -19.11 36.28 19.66
N GLU A 735 -20.07 36.79 18.90
CA GLU A 735 -19.85 37.34 17.55
C GLU A 735 -18.98 38.59 17.59
N LYS A 736 -19.17 39.47 18.58
CA LYS A 736 -18.37 40.69 18.78
C LYS A 736 -16.91 40.41 19.17
N LEU A 737 -16.63 39.23 19.72
CA LEU A 737 -15.30 38.77 20.11
C LEU A 737 -14.74 37.69 19.16
N ALA A 738 -15.42 37.39 18.06
CA ALA A 738 -15.00 36.36 17.11
C ALA A 738 -13.58 36.61 16.59
N TRP A 739 -13.25 37.87 16.33
CA TRP A 739 -11.94 38.32 15.87
C TRP A 739 -10.78 37.90 16.78
N ILE A 740 -10.99 37.74 18.10
CA ILE A 740 -9.94 37.27 19.01
C ILE A 740 -9.63 35.79 18.77
N ASN A 741 -10.65 34.98 18.45
CA ASN A 741 -10.43 33.58 18.07
C ASN A 741 -9.68 33.47 16.74
N ASP A 742 -10.02 34.32 15.79
CA ASP A 742 -9.33 34.41 14.51
C ASP A 742 -7.87 34.85 14.72
N LEU A 743 -7.60 35.86 15.55
CA LEU A 743 -6.24 36.28 15.93
C LEU A 743 -5.43 35.16 16.61
N ILE A 744 -6.02 34.40 17.55
CA ILE A 744 -5.35 33.24 18.19
C ILE A 744 -4.96 32.21 17.13
N LYS A 745 -5.87 31.93 16.19
CA LYS A 745 -5.63 30.98 15.10
C LYS A 745 -4.54 31.48 14.14
N PHE A 746 -4.60 32.76 13.77
CA PHE A 746 -3.62 33.40 12.88
C PHE A 746 -2.24 33.45 13.51
N LYS A 747 -2.13 33.82 14.79
CA LYS A 747 -0.85 33.83 15.52
C LYS A 747 -0.22 32.44 15.59
N LYS A 748 -1.01 31.38 15.86
CA LYS A 748 -0.52 29.99 15.79
C LYS A 748 -0.02 29.60 14.40
N MET A 749 -0.68 30.08 13.34
CA MET A 749 -0.25 29.82 11.95
C MET A 749 1.06 30.54 11.60
N VAL A 750 1.26 31.77 12.10
CA VAL A 750 2.50 32.55 11.91
C VAL A 750 3.66 31.95 12.71
N ASP A 751 3.42 31.59 13.97
CA ASP A 751 4.45 31.13 14.91
C ASP A 751 4.92 29.70 14.60
N ASP A 752 4.13 28.89 13.87
CA ASP A 752 4.51 27.56 13.41
C ASP A 752 5.27 27.64 12.07
N PRO A 753 6.60 27.36 12.04
CA PRO A 753 7.39 27.39 10.80
C PRO A 753 6.94 26.34 9.77
N LYS A 754 6.14 25.36 10.19
CA LYS A 754 5.54 24.30 9.36
C LYS A 754 4.02 24.49 9.21
N GLY A 755 3.47 25.58 9.75
CA GLY A 755 2.06 25.93 9.76
C GLY A 755 1.56 26.36 8.39
N ASN A 756 0.24 26.55 8.28
CA ASN A 756 -0.35 27.10 7.06
C ASN A 756 -0.02 28.60 6.96
N LYS A 757 0.51 29.05 5.82
CA LYS A 757 0.68 30.48 5.53
C LYS A 757 -0.68 31.19 5.48
N LEU A 758 -0.73 32.46 5.89
CA LEU A 758 -1.97 33.24 5.88
C LEU A 758 -2.34 33.65 4.46
N SER A 759 -3.65 33.69 4.18
CA SER A 759 -4.19 34.25 2.96
C SER A 759 -4.20 35.78 3.00
N PRO A 760 -4.25 36.48 1.84
CA PRO A 760 -4.39 37.92 1.80
C PRO A 760 -5.56 38.44 2.65
N GLN A 761 -6.73 37.81 2.54
CA GLN A 761 -7.92 38.19 3.31
C GLN A 761 -7.70 38.11 4.83
N GLN A 762 -6.92 37.13 5.30
CA GLN A 762 -6.59 37.00 6.72
C GLN A 762 -5.59 38.08 7.16
N VAL A 763 -4.69 38.51 6.27
CA VAL A 763 -3.78 39.63 6.55
C VAL A 763 -4.51 40.96 6.51
N ASP A 764 -5.46 41.15 5.59
CA ASP A 764 -6.34 42.32 5.54
C ASP A 764 -7.21 42.39 6.81
N GLU A 765 -7.69 41.25 7.32
CA GLU A 765 -8.40 41.18 8.59
C GLU A 765 -7.51 41.58 9.78
N LEU A 766 -6.25 41.12 9.82
CA LEU A 766 -5.27 41.56 10.83
C LEU A 766 -5.01 43.07 10.75
N GLU A 767 -4.86 43.63 9.55
CA GLU A 767 -4.67 45.07 9.36
C GLU A 767 -5.90 45.86 9.84
N PHE A 768 -7.11 45.38 9.54
CA PHE A 768 -8.35 45.98 10.02
C PHE A 768 -8.47 45.93 11.55
N ILE A 769 -8.17 44.78 12.17
CA ILE A 769 -8.15 44.63 13.64
C ILE A 769 -7.14 45.61 14.25
N TYR A 770 -5.93 45.68 13.69
CA TYR A 770 -4.89 46.60 14.15
C TYR A 770 -5.34 48.05 14.08
N SER A 771 -5.97 48.46 12.97
CA SER A 771 -6.49 49.82 12.79
C SER A 771 -7.64 50.15 13.75
N SER A 772 -8.43 49.16 14.15
CA SER A 772 -9.54 49.33 15.10
C SER A 772 -9.08 49.43 16.56
N LEU A 773 -7.93 48.83 16.89
CA LEU A 773 -7.34 48.83 18.23
C LEU A 773 -6.33 49.95 18.46
N SER A 774 -5.75 50.51 17.40
CA SER A 774 -4.83 51.63 17.49
C SER A 774 -5.63 52.94 17.62
N PRO A 775 -5.33 53.80 18.61
CA PRO A 775 -5.88 55.15 18.61
C PRO A 775 -5.42 55.89 17.35
N ALA A 776 -6.32 56.69 16.77
CA ALA A 776 -5.98 57.64 15.71
C ALA A 776 -5.06 58.75 16.21
#